data_AF-A0A3A8G8E5-F1
#
_entry.id   AF-A0A3A8G8E5-F1
#
_cell.length_a   1.000
_cell.length_b   1.000
_cell.length_c   1.000
_cell.angle_alpha   90.00
_cell.angle_beta   90.00
_cell.angle_gamma   90.00
#
_symmetry.space_group_name_H-M   'P 1'
#
loop_
_entity.id
_entity.type
_entity.pdbx_description
1 polymer ?
#
loop_
_entity_poly.entity_id
_entity_poly.type
_entity_poly.pdbx_seq_one_letter_code
_entity_poly.pdbx_strand_id
1 'polypeptide(L)'
;MMLIPRSQGRTVSKPTLQQHTPMTGLASIGKAIDGVMQARDEKQQEQELTAKRLELMNNQREAEEAKLKLDDVLTTEMADKVTVLKNDVSNGAKTAENARLEMQDWSKVRYSEIQNELPGHAQKQLQEYWQSSTGNQTQGFMALQLRADTQKDSALADRATEIATRYDRKQGAEYLESFLVNSNLSEPEKMVRRNAYQATRDQLDIDGRISNAIEAKNTATLQELLTDLDAGKFGYLDGPTIQQKRNQVLSRIESLNTQLKAEENKRVSEAGKYLNEYKSNVLTGRAQDSDYEANVGQLVAGTEHEAEFKFLKQQSLNFQKFANKSTSEQLSLINAQKAKMKNSPSANASEEEKILSTYEGMYREKLDTIKRNPNQAVSEAGLKVHSLGGDLLKANPAKFISAAIENGSSQLALRDPNIKVKPISEEDLPEAKQAFDKLSVNEKLNFIGGLIQQSKGIQNGATLWGATLGQLGNGDQNYVAAGLAKMNGYRSTVGRPLATSIINGAQLLKNKQLIMPKEDDLRSKFNAYVGNTVSGTSANNMYNVFKAVYADTMDARSLQHKAKDETPDSDVLKFALASATGGVYEQSGSFNNYAGGKIKGWKVALPYGMTDSSFEARLQTGYESISKSTGLSVSELESLRLRQSSKRSAKGEIQYDLLNERGNPLTVNGAIWRLRLSGETK
;
A
#
# COMPACT_ATOMS: atom_id res chain seq x y z
N MET A 1 -32.15 3.78 107.74
CA MET A 1 -32.05 2.81 106.62
C MET A 1 -32.75 1.54 107.04
N MET A 2 -33.64 1.04 106.17
CA MET A 2 -33.92 -0.39 105.98
C MET A 2 -34.73 -1.15 107.06
N LEU A 3 -35.42 -2.19 106.56
CA LEU A 3 -36.07 -3.36 107.19
C LEU A 3 -37.57 -3.34 107.57
N ILE A 4 -38.36 -4.15 106.81
CA ILE A 4 -39.31 -5.23 107.25
C ILE A 4 -40.57 -4.77 108.06
N PRO A 5 -41.77 -5.42 108.11
CA PRO A 5 -42.58 -6.31 107.23
C PRO A 5 -44.15 -6.11 107.32
N ARG A 6 -44.92 -7.10 106.76
CA ARG A 6 -46.14 -7.80 107.28
C ARG A 6 -47.59 -7.35 106.96
N SER A 7 -48.32 -8.30 106.35
CA SER A 7 -49.52 -9.03 106.86
C SER A 7 -50.98 -8.61 106.56
N GLN A 8 -51.81 -9.67 106.51
CA GLN A 8 -53.27 -9.79 106.70
C GLN A 8 -54.19 -9.38 105.51
N GLY A 9 -55.31 -10.05 105.23
CA GLY A 9 -56.03 -11.09 105.97
C GLY A 9 -57.22 -11.70 105.20
N ARG A 10 -57.92 -12.63 105.86
CA ARG A 10 -59.27 -13.11 105.53
C ARG A 10 -60.32 -12.20 106.16
N THR A 11 -61.51 -12.09 105.56
CA THR A 11 -62.83 -12.03 106.26
C THR A 11 -63.99 -12.15 105.24
N VAL A 12 -64.85 -13.18 105.37
CA VAL A 12 -66.31 -13.20 105.78
C VAL A 12 -67.31 -13.01 104.59
N SER A 13 -68.49 -13.64 104.47
CA SER A 13 -69.51 -14.14 105.42
C SER A 13 -70.52 -15.13 104.77
N LYS A 14 -71.00 -16.15 105.54
CA LYS A 14 -72.38 -16.70 105.79
C LYS A 14 -73.48 -16.79 104.67
N PRO A 15 -74.59 -17.59 104.80
CA PRO A 15 -75.19 -18.21 106.02
C PRO A 15 -75.84 -19.64 105.91
N THR A 16 -76.23 -20.19 107.10
CA THR A 16 -77.45 -20.99 107.48
C THR A 16 -77.69 -22.44 106.97
N LEU A 17 -78.27 -23.43 107.70
CA LEU A 17 -79.17 -23.52 108.87
C LEU A 17 -79.02 -24.87 109.66
N GLN A 18 -79.31 -24.81 110.97
CA GLN A 18 -80.08 -25.76 111.85
C GLN A 18 -79.66 -27.24 112.08
N GLN A 19 -79.91 -27.90 113.22
CA GLN A 19 -80.18 -27.59 114.64
C GLN A 19 -80.36 -28.95 115.37
N HIS A 20 -79.85 -29.06 116.61
CA HIS A 20 -80.45 -29.72 117.81
C HIS A 20 -79.47 -30.54 118.68
N THR A 21 -79.32 -30.05 119.91
CA THR A 21 -78.91 -30.69 121.18
C THR A 21 -80.18 -30.94 122.02
N PRO A 22 -80.22 -31.78 123.08
CA PRO A 22 -79.63 -31.50 124.42
C PRO A 22 -78.96 -32.74 125.11
N MET A 23 -77.92 -32.61 125.97
CA MET A 23 -77.92 -32.34 127.44
C MET A 23 -78.84 -33.31 128.22
N THR A 24 -78.49 -34.03 129.30
CA THR A 24 -77.61 -33.80 130.48
C THR A 24 -77.66 -35.06 131.39
N GLY A 25 -76.69 -35.28 132.29
CA GLY A 25 -76.99 -35.86 133.61
C GLY A 25 -76.04 -36.91 134.17
N LEU A 26 -75.29 -36.51 135.21
CA LEU A 26 -74.48 -37.33 136.13
C LEU A 26 -75.32 -38.32 136.96
N ALA A 27 -74.76 -39.50 137.30
CA ALA A 27 -74.58 -40.00 138.69
C ALA A 27 -74.38 -41.53 138.79
N SER A 28 -73.38 -41.90 139.61
CA SER A 28 -73.27 -43.07 140.50
C SER A 28 -73.39 -44.52 140.00
N ILE A 29 -72.28 -45.25 140.18
CA ILE A 29 -72.13 -46.51 140.95
C ILE A 29 -73.02 -47.71 140.57
N GLY A 30 -72.37 -48.78 140.09
CA GLY A 30 -72.66 -50.15 140.56
C GLY A 30 -73.14 -51.17 139.51
N LYS A 31 -72.19 -52.01 139.08
CA LYS A 31 -72.27 -53.43 138.61
C LYS A 31 -71.42 -53.60 137.35
N ALA A 32 -70.11 -53.80 137.47
CA ALA A 32 -69.42 -55.05 137.80
C ALA A 32 -69.63 -56.15 136.73
N ILE A 33 -68.57 -56.32 135.93
CA ILE A 33 -68.14 -57.57 135.27
C ILE A 33 -68.98 -57.99 134.06
N ASP A 34 -68.82 -57.28 132.92
CA ASP A 34 -69.00 -57.86 131.56
C ASP A 34 -68.48 -56.97 130.40
N GLY A 35 -68.22 -55.67 130.61
CA GLY A 35 -67.87 -54.71 129.53
C GLY A 35 -66.39 -54.54 129.14
N VAL A 36 -65.45 -55.32 129.71
CA VAL A 36 -64.00 -55.13 129.50
C VAL A 36 -63.51 -55.65 128.13
N MET A 37 -64.33 -56.39 127.36
CA MET A 37 -64.00 -56.80 125.97
C MET A 37 -64.38 -55.74 124.92
N GLN A 38 -65.49 -55.01 125.06
CA GLN A 38 -65.98 -54.08 124.02
C GLN A 38 -65.14 -52.79 123.87
N ALA A 39 -64.55 -52.28 124.96
CA ALA A 39 -63.66 -51.12 124.90
C ALA A 39 -62.31 -51.40 124.22
N ARG A 40 -61.99 -52.68 123.93
CA ARG A 40 -60.80 -53.09 123.18
C ARG A 40 -61.07 -53.11 121.66
N ASP A 41 -62.29 -53.47 121.25
CA ASP A 41 -62.72 -53.53 119.85
C ASP A 41 -62.98 -52.13 119.25
N GLU A 42 -63.61 -51.21 119.98
CA GLU A 42 -63.82 -49.83 119.48
C GLU A 42 -62.50 -49.06 119.28
N LYS A 43 -61.51 -49.33 120.13
CA LYS A 43 -60.15 -48.78 119.98
C LYS A 43 -59.40 -49.38 118.80
N GLN A 44 -59.69 -50.64 118.42
CA GLN A 44 -59.15 -51.27 117.23
C GLN A 44 -59.79 -50.71 115.95
N GLN A 45 -61.10 -50.46 115.93
CA GLN A 45 -61.79 -49.88 114.77
C GLN A 45 -61.40 -48.42 114.48
N GLU A 46 -61.22 -47.58 115.50
CA GLU A 46 -60.71 -46.21 115.30
C GLU A 46 -59.27 -46.20 114.79
N GLN A 47 -58.44 -47.15 115.24
CA GLN A 47 -57.08 -47.36 114.74
C GLN A 47 -57.06 -47.88 113.30
N GLU A 48 -57.98 -48.77 112.91
CA GLU A 48 -58.14 -49.22 111.53
C GLU A 48 -58.60 -48.10 110.59
N LEU A 49 -59.52 -47.23 111.03
CA LEU A 49 -59.99 -46.07 110.24
C LEU A 49 -58.90 -45.00 110.04
N THR A 50 -58.10 -44.74 111.07
CA THR A 50 -56.93 -43.84 110.93
C THR A 50 -55.81 -44.49 110.11
N ALA A 51 -55.57 -45.79 110.24
CA ALA A 51 -54.64 -46.54 109.41
C ALA A 51 -55.04 -46.51 107.93
N LYS A 52 -56.34 -46.69 107.61
CA LYS A 52 -56.85 -46.65 106.23
C LYS A 52 -56.80 -45.25 105.60
N ARG A 53 -56.97 -44.19 106.41
CA ARG A 53 -56.73 -42.79 105.95
C ARG A 53 -55.24 -42.51 105.71
N LEU A 54 -54.36 -43.00 106.58
CA LEU A 54 -52.92 -42.91 106.38
C LEU A 54 -52.47 -43.70 105.15
N GLU A 55 -53.04 -44.88 104.92
CA GLU A 55 -52.80 -45.71 103.74
C GLU A 55 -53.25 -44.99 102.46
N LEU A 56 -54.44 -44.39 102.44
CA LEU A 56 -54.90 -43.55 101.32
C LEU A 56 -54.00 -42.34 101.07
N MET A 57 -53.54 -41.65 102.12
CA MET A 57 -52.65 -40.49 102.01
C MET A 57 -51.25 -40.90 101.54
N ASN A 58 -50.73 -42.04 102.02
CA ASN A 58 -49.47 -42.61 101.54
C ASN A 58 -49.58 -43.08 100.09
N ASN A 59 -50.67 -43.75 99.72
CA ASN A 59 -50.94 -44.17 98.34
C ASN A 59 -51.04 -42.97 97.38
N GLN A 60 -51.64 -41.84 97.81
CA GLN A 60 -51.67 -40.60 97.04
C GLN A 60 -50.27 -39.99 96.91
N ARG A 61 -49.49 -39.94 97.99
CA ARG A 61 -48.12 -39.42 97.97
C ARG A 61 -47.19 -40.27 97.09
N GLU A 62 -47.31 -41.59 97.16
CA GLU A 62 -46.58 -42.53 96.30
C GLU A 62 -46.96 -42.35 94.82
N ALA A 63 -48.22 -42.07 94.51
CA ALA A 63 -48.65 -41.77 93.14
C ALA A 63 -48.09 -40.43 92.64
N GLU A 64 -48.01 -39.41 93.49
CA GLU A 64 -47.39 -38.11 93.17
C GLU A 64 -45.87 -38.22 93.00
N GLU A 65 -45.18 -38.97 93.88
CA GLU A 65 -43.75 -39.28 93.76
C GLU A 65 -43.45 -40.06 92.47
N ALA A 66 -44.29 -41.05 92.14
CA ALA A 66 -44.17 -41.81 90.89
C ALA A 66 -44.44 -40.94 89.65
N LYS A 67 -45.38 -40.00 89.73
CA LYS A 67 -45.62 -39.01 88.67
C LYS A 67 -44.42 -38.08 88.49
N LEU A 68 -43.80 -37.61 89.56
CA LEU A 68 -42.58 -36.78 89.51
C LEU A 68 -41.41 -37.51 88.83
N LYS A 69 -41.26 -38.82 89.08
CA LYS A 69 -40.28 -39.66 88.37
C LYS A 69 -40.58 -39.76 86.87
N LEU A 70 -41.85 -39.95 86.50
CA LEU A 70 -42.24 -39.92 85.08
C LEU A 70 -41.99 -38.54 84.48
N ASP A 71 -42.30 -37.45 85.19
CA ASP A 71 -42.07 -36.09 84.73
C ASP A 71 -40.58 -35.81 84.47
N ASP A 72 -39.66 -36.33 85.28
CA ASP A 72 -38.22 -36.21 85.05
C ASP A 72 -37.80 -36.84 83.71
N VAL A 73 -38.26 -38.07 83.44
CA VAL A 73 -37.99 -38.77 82.17
C VAL A 73 -38.70 -38.11 80.98
N LEU A 74 -39.93 -37.63 81.17
CA LEU A 74 -40.70 -36.92 80.15
C LEU A 74 -40.07 -35.56 79.78
N THR A 75 -39.41 -34.89 80.72
CA THR A 75 -38.83 -33.56 80.50
C THR A 75 -37.36 -33.59 80.08
N THR A 76 -36.65 -34.70 80.31
CA THR A 76 -35.24 -34.87 79.93
C THR A 76 -35.10 -35.80 78.71
N GLU A 77 -35.15 -37.11 78.93
CA GLU A 77 -34.87 -38.11 77.90
C GLU A 77 -35.88 -38.08 76.74
N MET A 78 -37.18 -37.93 77.06
CA MET A 78 -38.21 -37.83 76.03
C MET A 78 -38.05 -36.55 75.21
N ALA A 79 -37.72 -35.43 75.86
CA ALA A 79 -37.50 -34.15 75.19
C ALA A 79 -36.27 -34.21 74.25
N ASP A 80 -35.18 -34.86 74.68
CA ASP A 80 -33.99 -35.08 73.84
C ASP A 80 -34.32 -35.95 72.63
N LYS A 81 -35.02 -37.08 72.83
CA LYS A 81 -35.42 -37.97 71.74
C LYS A 81 -36.32 -37.26 70.73
N VAL A 82 -37.29 -36.47 71.20
CA VAL A 82 -38.18 -35.67 70.35
C VAL A 82 -37.40 -34.60 69.59
N THR A 83 -36.39 -33.97 70.21
CA THR A 83 -35.55 -32.96 69.55
C THR A 83 -34.74 -33.56 68.41
N VAL A 84 -34.11 -34.72 68.62
CA VAL A 84 -33.39 -35.44 67.55
C VAL A 84 -34.34 -35.79 66.41
N LEU A 85 -35.51 -36.38 66.72
CA LEU A 85 -36.50 -36.74 65.71
C LEU A 85 -37.06 -35.52 64.97
N LYS A 86 -37.28 -34.38 65.65
CA LYS A 86 -37.70 -33.12 65.02
C LYS A 86 -36.63 -32.60 64.06
N ASN A 87 -35.36 -32.66 64.43
CA ASN A 87 -34.25 -32.26 63.56
C ASN A 87 -34.13 -33.18 62.33
N ASP A 88 -34.22 -34.49 62.52
CA ASP A 88 -34.16 -35.46 61.42
C ASP A 88 -35.32 -35.26 60.43
N VAL A 89 -36.53 -35.01 60.94
CA VAL A 89 -37.71 -34.72 60.10
C VAL A 89 -37.59 -33.36 59.42
N SER A 90 -37.15 -32.32 60.15
CA SER A 90 -36.96 -30.97 59.60
C SER A 90 -35.88 -30.90 58.51
N ASN A 91 -34.89 -31.80 58.57
CA ASN A 91 -33.83 -31.90 57.57
C ASN A 91 -34.16 -32.90 56.45
N GLY A 92 -35.35 -33.52 56.47
CA GLY A 92 -35.77 -34.51 55.47
C GLY A 92 -35.03 -35.85 55.56
N ALA A 93 -34.30 -36.12 56.65
CA ALA A 93 -33.61 -37.39 56.89
C ALA A 93 -34.59 -38.52 57.30
N LYS A 94 -35.77 -38.16 57.82
CA LYS A 94 -36.81 -39.10 58.26
C LYS A 94 -38.20 -38.57 57.94
N THR A 95 -39.14 -39.46 57.61
CA THR A 95 -40.55 -39.09 57.45
C THR A 95 -41.21 -38.89 58.82
N ALA A 96 -42.28 -38.10 58.88
CA ALA A 96 -43.06 -37.89 60.08
C ALA A 96 -43.61 -39.21 60.64
N GLU A 97 -44.01 -40.14 59.77
CA GLU A 97 -44.49 -41.45 60.19
C GLU A 97 -43.38 -42.32 60.78
N ASN A 98 -42.19 -42.35 60.16
CA ASN A 98 -41.07 -43.11 60.70
C ASN A 98 -40.60 -42.52 62.04
N ALA A 99 -40.59 -41.19 62.19
CA ALA A 99 -40.29 -40.53 63.45
C ALA A 99 -41.34 -40.82 64.53
N ARG A 100 -42.63 -40.89 64.15
CA ARG A 100 -43.72 -41.25 65.06
C ARG A 100 -43.62 -42.70 65.54
N LEU A 101 -43.35 -43.64 64.64
CA LEU A 101 -43.15 -45.05 64.97
C LEU A 101 -41.94 -45.24 65.90
N GLU A 102 -40.82 -44.60 65.58
CA GLU A 102 -39.63 -44.67 66.42
C GLU A 102 -39.86 -44.07 67.82
N MET A 103 -40.63 -42.98 67.90
CA MET A 103 -41.03 -42.40 69.18
C MET A 103 -41.92 -43.35 69.99
N GLN A 104 -42.85 -44.04 69.33
CA GLN A 104 -43.73 -45.01 69.99
C GLN A 104 -42.97 -46.23 70.49
N ASP A 105 -42.03 -46.75 69.70
CA ASP A 105 -41.24 -47.92 70.09
C ASP A 105 -40.28 -47.59 71.24
N TRP A 106 -39.60 -46.44 71.16
CA TRP A 106 -38.80 -45.94 72.27
C TRP A 106 -39.63 -45.75 73.55
N SER A 107 -40.81 -45.12 73.43
CA SER A 107 -41.72 -44.86 74.55
C SER A 107 -42.21 -46.16 75.22
N LYS A 108 -42.54 -47.19 74.43
CA LYS A 108 -42.97 -48.51 74.96
C LYS A 108 -41.85 -49.20 75.74
N VAL A 109 -40.65 -49.24 75.16
CA VAL A 109 -39.48 -49.86 75.81
C VAL A 109 -39.18 -49.12 77.12
N ARG A 110 -39.06 -47.79 77.06
CA ARG A 110 -38.69 -46.99 78.23
C ARG A 110 -39.73 -47.05 79.35
N TYR A 111 -41.02 -47.04 79.00
CA TYR A 111 -42.08 -47.20 80.01
C TYR A 111 -42.00 -48.56 80.71
N SER A 112 -41.71 -49.65 79.97
CA SER A 112 -41.62 -51.00 80.54
C SER A 112 -40.47 -51.16 81.55
N GLU A 113 -39.38 -50.42 81.37
CA GLU A 113 -38.24 -50.42 82.29
C GLU A 113 -38.60 -49.79 83.64
N ILE A 114 -39.39 -48.70 83.61
CA ILE A 114 -39.78 -47.93 84.80
C ILE A 114 -41.05 -48.52 85.44
N GLN A 115 -41.82 -49.31 84.68
CA GLN A 115 -43.12 -49.87 85.10
C GLN A 115 -43.07 -50.63 86.43
N ASN A 116 -41.98 -51.33 86.71
CA ASN A 116 -41.78 -52.11 87.94
C ASN A 116 -41.47 -51.24 89.17
N GLU A 117 -41.13 -49.96 88.96
CA GLU A 117 -40.85 -48.97 90.01
C GLU A 117 -42.08 -48.12 90.36
N LEU A 118 -43.21 -48.35 89.68
CA LEU A 118 -44.46 -47.62 89.88
C LEU A 118 -45.37 -48.35 90.88
N PRO A 119 -46.10 -47.61 91.73
CA PRO A 119 -47.05 -48.19 92.66
C PRO A 119 -48.21 -48.88 91.91
N GLY A 120 -48.47 -50.14 92.25
CA GLY A 120 -49.48 -50.97 91.57
C GLY A 120 -50.90 -50.38 91.60
N HIS A 121 -51.26 -49.63 92.65
CA HIS A 121 -52.58 -49.00 92.77
C HIS A 121 -52.80 -47.81 91.82
N ALA A 122 -51.73 -47.18 91.32
CA ALA A 122 -51.82 -46.00 90.43
C ALA A 122 -51.30 -46.26 89.00
N GLN A 123 -50.83 -47.48 88.73
CA GLN A 123 -50.15 -47.86 87.49
C GLN A 123 -50.95 -47.52 86.22
N LYS A 124 -52.27 -47.79 86.21
CA LYS A 124 -53.14 -47.49 85.06
C LYS A 124 -53.22 -45.99 84.76
N GLN A 125 -53.38 -45.16 85.77
CA GLN A 125 -53.46 -43.70 85.61
C GLN A 125 -52.13 -43.12 85.14
N LEU A 126 -51.02 -43.62 85.66
CA LEU A 126 -49.67 -43.21 85.26
C LEU A 126 -49.32 -43.66 83.83
N GLN A 127 -49.84 -44.82 83.40
CA GLN A 127 -49.73 -45.29 82.01
C GLN A 127 -50.46 -44.38 81.03
N GLU A 128 -51.69 -44.01 81.36
CA GLU A 128 -52.51 -43.08 80.54
C GLU A 128 -51.82 -41.71 80.43
N TYR A 129 -51.24 -41.21 81.53
CA TYR A 129 -50.46 -39.97 81.54
C TYR A 129 -49.23 -40.03 80.63
N TRP A 130 -48.45 -41.11 80.70
CA TRP A 130 -47.27 -41.32 79.84
C TRP A 130 -47.62 -41.41 78.35
N GLN A 131 -48.67 -42.17 78.01
CA GLN A 131 -49.13 -42.32 76.63
C GLN A 131 -49.65 -41.00 76.06
N SER A 132 -50.40 -40.24 76.85
CA SER A 132 -50.88 -38.90 76.45
C SER A 132 -49.72 -37.94 76.19
N SER A 133 -48.71 -37.90 77.06
CA SER A 133 -47.52 -37.06 76.88
C SER A 133 -46.71 -37.46 75.64
N THR A 134 -46.53 -38.76 75.40
CA THR A 134 -45.87 -39.28 74.18
C THR A 134 -46.63 -38.85 72.92
N GLY A 135 -47.96 -38.97 72.90
CA GLY A 135 -48.80 -38.59 71.77
C GLY A 135 -48.69 -37.10 71.42
N ASN A 136 -48.73 -36.22 72.43
CA ASN A 136 -48.63 -34.77 72.25
C ASN A 136 -47.29 -34.34 71.65
N GLN A 137 -46.18 -35.00 71.98
CA GLN A 137 -44.85 -34.65 71.46
C GLN A 137 -44.67 -34.93 69.96
N THR A 138 -45.49 -35.81 69.36
CA THR A 138 -45.37 -36.22 67.95
C THR A 138 -46.15 -35.34 66.97
N GLN A 139 -47.03 -34.45 67.46
CA GLN A 139 -47.96 -33.67 66.61
C GLN A 139 -47.25 -32.70 65.63
N GLY A 140 -46.02 -32.29 65.91
CA GLY A 140 -45.26 -31.34 65.09
C GLY A 140 -44.51 -31.94 63.89
N PHE A 141 -44.37 -33.26 63.79
CA PHE A 141 -43.52 -33.88 62.76
C PHE A 141 -44.03 -33.67 61.34
N MET A 142 -45.35 -33.75 61.11
CA MET A 142 -45.92 -33.59 59.76
C MET A 142 -45.66 -32.20 59.18
N ALA A 143 -45.79 -31.15 60.00
CA ALA A 143 -45.52 -29.77 59.58
C ALA A 143 -44.05 -29.55 59.24
N LEU A 144 -43.13 -30.19 59.99
CA LEU A 144 -41.70 -30.15 59.70
C LEU A 144 -41.35 -30.90 58.40
N GLN A 145 -41.97 -32.07 58.17
CA GLN A 145 -41.77 -32.81 56.93
C GLN A 145 -42.25 -32.00 55.72
N LEU A 146 -43.45 -31.41 55.79
CA LEU A 146 -43.99 -30.60 54.70
C LEU A 146 -43.05 -29.43 54.36
N ARG A 147 -42.47 -28.77 55.37
CA ARG A 147 -41.49 -27.70 55.16
C ARG A 147 -40.20 -28.20 54.50
N ALA A 148 -39.69 -29.36 54.91
CA ALA A 148 -38.50 -29.97 54.33
C ALA A 148 -38.75 -30.39 52.86
N ASP A 149 -39.91 -30.97 52.57
CA ASP A 149 -40.33 -31.38 51.22
C ASP A 149 -40.48 -30.15 50.30
N THR A 150 -41.11 -29.06 50.78
CA THR A 150 -41.20 -27.79 50.02
C THR A 150 -39.81 -27.19 49.74
N GLN A 151 -38.87 -27.22 50.69
CA GLN A 151 -37.50 -26.74 50.46
C GLN A 151 -36.75 -27.57 49.42
N LYS A 152 -36.90 -28.89 49.47
CA LYS A 152 -36.30 -29.81 48.48
C LYS A 152 -36.89 -29.58 47.09
N ASP A 153 -38.20 -29.45 46.98
CA ASP A 153 -38.90 -29.17 45.73
C ASP A 153 -38.52 -27.80 45.16
N SER A 154 -38.27 -26.80 46.01
CA SER A 154 -37.76 -25.48 45.59
C SER A 154 -36.40 -25.60 44.90
N ALA A 155 -35.44 -26.30 45.51
CA ALA A 155 -34.12 -26.51 44.94
C ALA A 155 -34.14 -27.34 43.64
N LEU A 156 -35.01 -28.36 43.59
CA LEU A 156 -35.20 -29.15 42.38
C LEU A 156 -35.88 -28.35 41.27
N ALA A 157 -36.83 -27.48 41.60
CA ALA A 157 -37.50 -26.60 40.65
C ALA A 157 -36.54 -25.56 40.05
N ASP A 158 -35.57 -25.04 40.82
CA ASP A 158 -34.52 -24.17 40.30
C ASP A 158 -33.64 -24.90 39.28
N ARG A 159 -33.25 -26.14 39.60
CA ARG A 159 -32.50 -26.99 38.67
C ARG A 159 -33.31 -27.37 37.43
N ALA A 160 -34.60 -27.64 37.58
CA ALA A 160 -35.50 -27.91 36.47
C ALA A 160 -35.64 -26.68 35.56
N THR A 161 -35.70 -25.48 36.15
CA THR A 161 -35.73 -24.21 35.42
C THR A 161 -34.45 -24.02 34.61
N GLU A 162 -33.27 -24.28 35.19
CA GLU A 162 -32.00 -24.20 34.47
C GLU A 162 -31.94 -25.20 33.30
N ILE A 163 -32.31 -26.46 33.55
CA ILE A 163 -32.32 -27.50 32.50
C ILE A 163 -33.30 -27.16 31.38
N ALA A 164 -34.48 -26.63 31.71
CA ALA A 164 -35.49 -26.22 30.74
C ALA A 164 -34.94 -25.23 29.72
N THR A 165 -34.06 -24.31 30.13
CA THR A 165 -33.49 -23.29 29.23
C THR A 165 -32.62 -23.86 28.11
N ARG A 166 -32.13 -25.10 28.26
CA ARG A 166 -31.29 -25.80 27.29
C ARG A 166 -32.07 -26.41 26.11
N TYR A 167 -33.39 -26.50 26.23
CA TYR A 167 -34.28 -26.99 25.17
C TYR A 167 -34.83 -25.83 24.33
N ASP A 168 -35.53 -26.17 23.24
CA ASP A 168 -36.37 -25.22 22.52
C ASP A 168 -37.46 -24.64 23.43
N ARG A 169 -37.86 -23.39 23.20
CA ARG A 169 -38.73 -22.63 24.12
C ARG A 169 -39.99 -23.38 24.54
N LYS A 170 -40.64 -24.09 23.60
CA LYS A 170 -41.84 -24.89 23.87
C LYS A 170 -41.53 -26.16 24.67
N GLN A 171 -40.53 -26.92 24.25
CA GLN A 171 -40.12 -28.16 24.92
C GLN A 171 -39.60 -27.90 26.35
N GLY A 172 -38.82 -26.84 26.54
CA GLY A 172 -38.36 -26.43 27.86
C GLY A 172 -39.50 -26.00 28.79
N ALA A 173 -40.52 -25.32 28.26
CA ALA A 173 -41.71 -24.96 29.04
C ALA A 173 -42.49 -26.20 29.49
N GLU A 174 -42.68 -27.17 28.58
CA GLU A 174 -43.34 -28.45 28.87
C GLU A 174 -42.55 -29.26 29.91
N TYR A 175 -41.22 -29.30 29.78
CA TYR A 175 -40.33 -29.94 30.76
C TYR A 175 -40.45 -29.30 32.15
N LEU A 176 -40.37 -27.96 32.24
CA LEU A 176 -40.50 -27.25 33.51
C LEU A 176 -41.89 -27.47 34.13
N GLU A 177 -42.95 -27.41 33.33
CA GLU A 177 -44.32 -27.58 33.81
C GLU A 177 -44.55 -29.00 34.34
N SER A 178 -43.99 -30.03 33.69
CA SER A 178 -44.07 -31.41 34.16
C SER A 178 -43.48 -31.58 35.57
N PHE A 179 -42.51 -30.76 35.94
CA PHE A 179 -41.92 -30.73 37.28
C PHE A 179 -42.75 -29.88 38.25
N LEU A 180 -43.17 -28.68 37.84
CA LEU A 180 -43.91 -27.75 38.70
C LEU A 180 -45.29 -28.27 39.09
N VAL A 181 -46.00 -28.99 38.21
CA VAL A 181 -47.32 -29.57 38.55
C VAL A 181 -47.21 -30.59 39.67
N ASN A 182 -46.12 -31.36 39.71
CA ASN A 182 -45.91 -32.44 40.67
C ASN A 182 -45.20 -32.01 41.97
N SER A 183 -44.88 -30.72 42.13
CA SER A 183 -44.17 -30.21 43.31
C SER A 183 -45.11 -29.68 44.40
N ASN A 184 -44.65 -29.73 45.66
CA ASN A 184 -45.32 -29.19 46.84
C ASN A 184 -45.15 -27.67 47.01
N LEU A 185 -44.72 -26.97 45.95
CA LEU A 185 -44.58 -25.52 45.94
C LEU A 185 -45.94 -24.83 45.89
N SER A 186 -46.01 -23.61 46.41
CA SER A 186 -47.20 -22.78 46.27
C SER A 186 -47.36 -22.26 44.84
N GLU A 187 -48.59 -21.97 44.41
CA GLU A 187 -48.84 -21.44 43.05
C GLU A 187 -48.08 -20.13 42.75
N PRO A 188 -47.92 -19.17 43.70
CA PRO A 188 -47.07 -18.01 43.50
C PRO A 188 -45.60 -18.37 43.21
N GLU A 189 -45.04 -19.37 43.90
CA GLU A 189 -43.66 -19.82 43.67
C GLU A 189 -43.48 -20.52 42.32
N LYS A 190 -44.50 -21.26 41.87
CA LYS A 190 -44.54 -21.85 40.52
C LYS A 190 -44.55 -20.75 39.47
N MET A 191 -45.39 -19.72 39.66
CA MET A 191 -45.46 -18.56 38.75
C MET A 191 -44.15 -17.77 38.67
N VAL A 192 -43.45 -17.55 39.79
CA VAL A 192 -42.12 -16.91 39.79
C VAL A 192 -41.14 -17.66 38.89
N ARG A 193 -41.13 -19.00 38.95
CA ARG A 193 -40.24 -19.84 38.14
C ARG A 193 -40.64 -19.89 36.67
N ARG A 194 -41.94 -19.92 36.35
CA ARG A 194 -42.42 -19.77 34.97
C ARG A 194 -41.97 -18.45 34.36
N ASN A 195 -42.10 -17.34 35.10
CA ASN A 195 -41.67 -16.03 34.64
C ASN A 195 -40.14 -15.94 34.51
N ALA A 196 -39.39 -16.49 35.46
CA ALA A 196 -37.92 -16.54 35.39
C ALA A 196 -37.42 -17.34 34.17
N TYR A 197 -38.07 -18.47 33.85
CA TYR A 197 -37.80 -19.22 32.63
C TYR A 197 -38.05 -18.39 31.38
N GLN A 198 -39.22 -17.73 31.28
CA GLN A 198 -39.55 -16.92 30.11
C GLN A 198 -38.62 -15.72 29.94
N ALA A 199 -38.27 -15.03 31.04
CA ALA A 199 -37.29 -13.95 31.05
C ALA A 199 -35.92 -14.43 30.55
N THR A 200 -35.46 -15.60 31.02
CA THR A 200 -34.19 -16.19 30.57
C THR A 200 -34.24 -16.54 29.07
N ARG A 201 -35.38 -17.04 28.58
CA ARG A 201 -35.56 -17.34 27.15
C ARG A 201 -35.58 -16.09 26.27
N ASP A 202 -36.21 -15.02 26.72
CA ASP A 202 -36.19 -13.72 26.03
C ASP A 202 -34.76 -13.19 25.94
N GLN A 203 -33.99 -13.29 27.03
CA GLN A 203 -32.58 -12.89 27.04
C GLN A 203 -31.72 -13.72 26.08
N LEU A 204 -31.88 -15.05 26.09
CA LEU A 204 -31.15 -15.95 25.19
C LEU A 204 -31.48 -15.70 23.71
N ASP A 205 -32.74 -15.37 23.37
CA ASP A 205 -33.13 -15.04 22.00
C ASP A 205 -32.45 -13.75 21.52
N ILE A 206 -32.48 -12.70 22.34
CA ILE A 206 -31.80 -11.43 22.06
C ILE A 206 -30.30 -11.67 21.84
N ASP A 207 -29.64 -12.39 22.77
CA ASP A 207 -28.20 -12.65 22.70
C ASP A 207 -27.81 -13.54 21.51
N GLY A 208 -28.65 -14.52 21.16
CA GLY A 208 -28.49 -15.34 19.97
C GLY A 208 -28.60 -14.52 18.67
N ARG A 209 -29.61 -13.66 18.57
CA ARG A 209 -29.78 -12.76 17.41
C ARG A 209 -28.62 -11.77 17.27
N ILE A 210 -28.12 -11.22 18.37
CA ILE A 210 -26.93 -10.36 18.36
C ILE A 210 -25.72 -11.13 17.84
N SER A 211 -25.45 -12.32 18.38
CA SER A 211 -24.30 -13.15 17.99
C SER A 211 -24.33 -13.51 16.50
N ASN A 212 -25.47 -14.01 16.02
CA ASN A 212 -25.66 -14.37 14.61
C ASN A 212 -25.48 -13.18 13.66
N ALA A 213 -26.00 -12.00 14.05
CA ALA A 213 -25.89 -10.81 13.22
C ALA A 213 -24.45 -10.25 13.17
N ILE A 214 -23.69 -10.38 14.27
CA ILE A 214 -22.26 -10.03 14.30
C ILE A 214 -21.46 -10.96 13.38
N GLU A 215 -21.68 -12.28 13.47
CA GLU A 215 -21.00 -13.26 12.62
C GLU A 215 -21.31 -13.06 11.13
N ALA A 216 -22.57 -12.79 10.80
CA ALA A 216 -23.01 -12.53 9.43
C ALA A 216 -22.72 -11.09 8.94
N LYS A 217 -22.12 -10.22 9.76
CA LYS A 217 -21.93 -8.78 9.49
C LYS A 217 -23.22 -8.07 9.03
N ASN A 218 -24.39 -8.46 9.57
CA ASN A 218 -25.69 -8.00 9.10
C ASN A 218 -26.32 -6.97 10.04
N THR A 219 -26.23 -5.68 9.68
CA THR A 219 -26.81 -4.59 10.46
C THR A 219 -28.33 -4.53 10.38
N ALA A 220 -28.96 -5.05 9.31
CA ALA A 220 -30.41 -5.07 9.18
C ALA A 220 -31.09 -5.93 10.25
N THR A 221 -30.52 -7.11 10.54
CA THR A 221 -31.04 -8.01 11.60
C THR A 221 -30.93 -7.37 12.99
N LEU A 222 -29.89 -6.58 13.26
CA LEU A 222 -29.76 -5.81 14.51
C LEU A 222 -30.78 -4.65 14.57
N GLN A 223 -31.06 -4.00 13.43
CA GLN A 223 -32.06 -2.95 13.33
C GLN A 223 -33.49 -3.48 13.57
N GLU A 224 -33.79 -4.68 13.05
CA GLU A 224 -35.04 -5.41 13.33
C GLU A 224 -35.14 -5.78 14.80
N LEU A 225 -34.05 -6.24 15.43
CA LEU A 225 -34.03 -6.55 16.86
C LEU A 225 -34.29 -5.29 17.71
N LEU A 226 -33.76 -4.13 17.34
CA LEU A 226 -34.10 -2.85 18.00
C LEU A 226 -35.60 -2.54 17.88
N THR A 227 -36.18 -2.77 16.71
CA THR A 227 -37.61 -2.56 16.49
C THR A 227 -38.44 -3.50 17.36
N ASP A 228 -38.02 -4.76 17.50
CA ASP A 228 -38.69 -5.77 18.34
C ASP A 228 -38.59 -5.45 19.84
N LEU A 229 -37.44 -4.93 20.29
CA LEU A 229 -37.23 -4.44 21.65
C LEU A 229 -38.14 -3.24 21.96
N ASP A 230 -38.24 -2.29 21.03
CA ASP A 230 -39.06 -1.08 21.17
C ASP A 230 -40.56 -1.38 21.08
N ALA A 231 -40.94 -2.42 20.33
CA ALA A 231 -42.31 -2.91 20.23
C ALA A 231 -42.74 -3.77 21.43
N GLY A 232 -41.87 -4.01 22.42
CA GLY A 232 -42.19 -4.77 23.62
C GLY A 232 -42.41 -6.26 23.38
N LYS A 233 -41.81 -6.85 22.33
CA LYS A 233 -41.96 -8.29 22.03
C LYS A 233 -41.35 -9.21 23.09
N PHE A 234 -40.46 -8.69 23.94
CA PHE A 234 -39.78 -9.39 25.03
C PHE A 234 -40.42 -9.05 26.38
N GLY A 235 -41.70 -9.41 26.53
CA GLY A 235 -42.55 -8.96 27.64
C GLY A 235 -42.21 -9.49 29.04
N TYR A 236 -41.26 -10.43 29.17
CA TYR A 236 -40.84 -10.98 30.47
C TYR A 236 -39.58 -10.30 31.03
N LEU A 237 -38.98 -9.38 30.29
CA LEU A 237 -37.83 -8.59 30.74
C LEU A 237 -38.29 -7.27 31.36
N ASP A 238 -37.52 -6.77 32.32
CA ASP A 238 -37.76 -5.46 32.94
C ASP A 238 -37.18 -4.32 32.07
N GLY A 239 -37.72 -3.11 32.28
CA GLY A 239 -37.31 -1.91 31.53
C GLY A 239 -35.79 -1.65 31.55
N PRO A 240 -35.09 -1.77 32.70
CA PRO A 240 -33.63 -1.64 32.75
C PRO A 240 -32.89 -2.64 31.86
N THR A 241 -33.27 -3.92 31.87
CA THR A 241 -32.63 -4.95 31.04
C THR A 241 -32.87 -4.70 29.55
N ILE A 242 -34.10 -4.32 29.17
CA ILE A 242 -34.42 -3.94 27.78
C ILE A 242 -33.54 -2.77 27.33
N GLN A 243 -33.39 -1.74 28.16
CA GLN A 243 -32.54 -0.58 27.83
C GLN A 243 -31.06 -0.96 27.71
N GLN A 244 -30.56 -1.86 28.57
CA GLN A 244 -29.20 -2.36 28.47
C GLN A 244 -28.97 -3.13 27.17
N LYS A 245 -29.89 -4.03 26.79
CA LYS A 245 -29.82 -4.77 25.53
C LYS A 245 -29.93 -3.84 24.32
N ARG A 246 -30.79 -2.82 24.38
CA ARG A 246 -30.89 -1.77 23.35
C ARG A 246 -29.54 -1.06 23.12
N ASN A 247 -28.90 -0.62 24.19
CA ASN A 247 -27.58 0.04 24.11
C ASN A 247 -26.51 -0.90 23.54
N GLN A 248 -26.54 -2.18 23.92
CA GLN A 248 -25.66 -3.20 23.36
C GLN A 248 -25.87 -3.35 21.85
N VAL A 249 -27.12 -3.48 21.39
CA VAL A 249 -27.43 -3.61 19.95
C VAL A 249 -26.98 -2.37 19.16
N LEU A 250 -27.25 -1.16 19.67
CA LEU A 250 -26.81 0.10 19.05
C LEU A 250 -25.29 0.17 18.92
N SER A 251 -24.56 -0.18 19.98
CA SER A 251 -23.08 -0.22 19.96
C SER A 251 -22.56 -1.22 18.93
N ARG A 252 -23.22 -2.38 18.76
CA ARG A 252 -22.84 -3.38 17.75
C ARG A 252 -23.12 -2.90 16.31
N ILE A 253 -24.24 -2.21 16.08
CA ILE A 253 -24.54 -1.58 14.78
C ILE A 253 -23.47 -0.54 14.44
N GLU A 254 -23.12 0.34 15.38
CA GLU A 254 -22.08 1.36 15.17
C GLU A 254 -20.72 0.74 14.87
N SER A 255 -20.33 -0.30 15.61
CA SER A 255 -19.09 -1.05 15.38
C SER A 255 -19.05 -1.69 13.98
N LEU A 256 -20.14 -2.36 13.56
CA LEU A 256 -20.22 -3.00 12.24
C LEU A 256 -20.19 -1.96 11.12
N ASN A 257 -20.95 -0.87 11.25
CA ASN A 257 -20.94 0.23 10.27
C ASN A 257 -19.55 0.88 10.16
N THR A 258 -18.86 1.08 11.28
CA THR A 258 -17.49 1.61 11.30
C THR A 258 -16.52 0.66 10.61
N GLN A 259 -16.64 -0.65 10.86
CA GLN A 259 -15.82 -1.67 10.22
C GLN A 259 -16.08 -1.73 8.70
N LEU A 260 -17.34 -1.77 8.27
CA LEU A 260 -17.72 -1.77 6.85
C LEU A 260 -17.20 -0.52 6.14
N LYS A 261 -17.32 0.65 6.77
CA LYS A 261 -16.76 1.90 6.24
C LYS A 261 -15.24 1.86 6.15
N ALA A 262 -14.56 1.27 7.13
CA ALA A 262 -13.11 1.11 7.09
C ALA A 262 -12.65 0.13 6.00
N GLU A 263 -13.35 -0.99 5.83
CA GLU A 263 -13.11 -1.97 4.76
C GLU A 263 -13.33 -1.33 3.37
N GLU A 264 -14.42 -0.56 3.20
CA GLU A 264 -14.70 0.16 1.95
C GLU A 264 -13.68 1.27 1.68
N ASN A 265 -13.32 2.08 2.68
CA ASN A 265 -12.27 3.10 2.54
C ASN A 265 -10.92 2.47 2.15
N LYS A 266 -10.59 1.31 2.73
CA LYS A 266 -9.38 0.56 2.37
C LYS A 266 -9.45 0.08 0.92
N ARG A 267 -10.59 -0.47 0.48
CA ARG A 267 -10.83 -0.89 -0.91
C ARG A 267 -10.67 0.27 -1.89
N VAL A 268 -11.31 1.42 -1.61
CA VAL A 268 -11.20 2.64 -2.43
C VAL A 268 -9.75 3.15 -2.47
N SER A 269 -9.06 3.18 -1.32
CA SER A 269 -7.65 3.62 -1.27
C SER A 269 -6.72 2.69 -2.06
N GLU A 270 -6.89 1.38 -1.96
CA GLU A 270 -6.12 0.40 -2.74
C GLU A 270 -6.43 0.56 -4.23
N ALA A 271 -7.70 0.65 -4.62
CA ALA A 271 -8.11 0.91 -5.99
C ALA A 271 -7.47 2.20 -6.55
N GLY A 272 -7.40 3.27 -5.76
CA GLY A 272 -6.73 4.53 -6.12
C GLY A 272 -5.22 4.38 -6.34
N LYS A 273 -4.54 3.55 -5.54
CA LYS A 273 -3.11 3.24 -5.74
C LYS A 273 -2.87 2.51 -7.07
N TYR A 274 -3.63 1.44 -7.33
CA TYR A 274 -3.52 0.67 -8.57
C TYR A 274 -3.92 1.51 -9.79
N LEU A 275 -4.91 2.38 -9.67
CA LEU A 275 -5.26 3.32 -10.74
C LEU A 275 -4.08 4.26 -11.05
N ASN A 276 -3.41 4.81 -10.03
CA ASN A 276 -2.28 5.73 -10.24
C ASN A 276 -1.07 5.02 -10.88
N GLU A 277 -0.82 3.76 -10.53
CA GLU A 277 0.19 2.94 -11.19
C GLU A 277 -0.18 2.64 -12.64
N TYR A 278 -1.42 2.20 -12.88
CA TYR A 278 -1.94 1.98 -14.23
C TYR A 278 -1.87 3.24 -15.09
N LYS A 279 -2.25 4.39 -14.53
CA LYS A 279 -2.11 5.70 -15.16
C LYS A 279 -0.66 5.98 -15.55
N SER A 280 0.28 5.79 -14.62
CA SER A 280 1.70 5.99 -14.91
C SER A 280 2.17 5.11 -16.07
N ASN A 281 1.72 3.86 -16.13
CA ASN A 281 2.06 2.94 -17.22
C ASN A 281 1.42 3.36 -18.55
N VAL A 282 0.14 3.73 -18.55
CA VAL A 282 -0.57 4.22 -19.75
C VAL A 282 0.10 5.47 -20.33
N LEU A 283 0.54 6.39 -19.47
CA LEU A 283 1.23 7.62 -19.85
C LEU A 283 2.61 7.38 -20.47
N THR A 284 3.19 6.17 -20.36
CA THR A 284 4.40 5.81 -21.12
C THR A 284 4.11 5.53 -22.60
N GLY A 285 2.84 5.29 -22.96
CA GLY A 285 2.46 4.91 -24.32
C GLY A 285 2.90 3.50 -24.71
N ARG A 286 3.29 2.65 -23.74
CA ARG A 286 3.57 1.23 -23.97
C ARG A 286 2.28 0.41 -23.94
N ALA A 287 2.32 -0.73 -24.65
CA ALA A 287 1.27 -1.74 -24.54
C ALA A 287 1.18 -2.24 -23.10
N GLN A 288 -0.06 -2.30 -22.59
CA GLN A 288 -0.33 -2.83 -21.27
C GLN A 288 -0.57 -4.33 -21.36
N ASP A 289 -0.10 -5.07 -20.37
CA ASP A 289 -0.44 -6.48 -20.22
C ASP A 289 -1.94 -6.64 -19.97
N SER A 290 -2.57 -7.57 -20.68
CA SER A 290 -4.04 -7.73 -20.66
C SER A 290 -4.56 -8.20 -19.31
N ASP A 291 -3.79 -9.03 -18.60
CA ASP A 291 -4.19 -9.59 -17.31
C ASP A 291 -4.03 -8.52 -16.22
N TYR A 292 -2.95 -7.74 -16.27
CA TYR A 292 -2.78 -6.57 -15.43
C TYR A 292 -3.92 -5.56 -15.61
N GLU A 293 -4.27 -5.21 -16.85
CA GLU A 293 -5.36 -4.28 -17.13
C GLU A 293 -6.72 -4.81 -16.63
N ALA A 294 -7.00 -6.10 -16.78
CA ALA A 294 -8.22 -6.72 -16.26
C ALA A 294 -8.29 -6.68 -14.73
N ASN A 295 -7.18 -6.94 -14.04
CA ASN A 295 -7.10 -6.91 -12.58
C ASN A 295 -7.35 -5.51 -12.02
N VAL A 296 -6.73 -4.48 -12.60
CA VAL A 296 -6.98 -3.08 -12.19
C VAL A 296 -8.45 -2.72 -12.42
N GLY A 297 -9.03 -3.16 -13.54
CA GLY A 297 -10.45 -2.96 -13.85
C GLY A 297 -11.40 -3.55 -12.82
N GLN A 298 -11.09 -4.74 -12.28
CA GLN A 298 -11.89 -5.35 -11.21
C GLN A 298 -11.76 -4.59 -9.88
N LEU A 299 -10.56 -4.12 -9.54
CA LEU A 299 -10.31 -3.40 -8.29
C LEU A 299 -11.02 -2.05 -8.23
N VAL A 300 -11.07 -1.32 -9.33
CA VAL A 300 -11.72 0.00 -9.41
C VAL A 300 -13.24 -0.08 -9.63
N ALA A 301 -13.78 -1.24 -9.98
CA ALA A 301 -15.21 -1.41 -10.25
C ALA A 301 -16.07 -0.98 -9.06
N GLY A 302 -17.09 -0.16 -9.32
CA GLY A 302 -17.98 0.37 -8.28
C GLY A 302 -17.30 1.32 -7.29
N THR A 303 -16.12 1.88 -7.63
CA THR A 303 -15.48 2.98 -6.89
C THR A 303 -15.58 4.28 -7.68
N GLU A 304 -15.22 5.40 -7.07
CA GLU A 304 -15.05 6.69 -7.77
C GLU A 304 -13.97 6.67 -8.87
N HIS A 305 -13.07 5.67 -8.85
CA HIS A 305 -11.94 5.54 -9.79
C HIS A 305 -12.30 4.85 -11.11
N GLU A 306 -13.49 4.24 -11.21
CA GLU A 306 -13.89 3.45 -12.39
C GLU A 306 -13.94 4.29 -13.68
N ALA A 307 -14.41 5.54 -13.59
CA ALA A 307 -14.51 6.43 -14.74
C ALA A 307 -13.13 6.81 -15.30
N GLU A 308 -12.17 7.16 -14.43
CA GLU A 308 -10.80 7.49 -14.84
C GLU A 308 -10.09 6.26 -15.43
N PHE A 309 -10.30 5.07 -14.87
CA PHE A 309 -9.77 3.83 -15.45
C PHE A 309 -10.29 3.59 -16.88
N LYS A 310 -11.61 3.70 -17.11
CA LYS A 310 -12.20 3.53 -18.45
C LYS A 310 -11.64 4.53 -19.45
N PHE A 311 -11.48 5.79 -19.03
CA PHE A 311 -10.84 6.83 -19.83
C PHE A 311 -9.39 6.45 -20.19
N LEU A 312 -8.57 6.07 -19.21
CA LEU A 312 -7.16 5.71 -19.43
C LEU A 312 -7.03 4.48 -20.34
N LYS A 313 -7.88 3.46 -20.15
CA LYS A 313 -7.96 2.28 -21.02
C LYS A 313 -8.28 2.67 -22.47
N GLN A 314 -9.24 3.55 -22.68
CA GLN A 314 -9.56 4.04 -24.03
C GLN A 314 -8.40 4.83 -24.66
N GLN A 315 -7.70 5.65 -23.87
CA GLN A 315 -6.58 6.45 -24.38
C GLN A 315 -5.27 5.68 -24.54
N SER A 316 -5.09 4.54 -23.87
CA SER A 316 -3.88 3.71 -23.96
C SER A 316 -3.48 3.40 -25.42
N LEU A 317 -4.44 2.99 -26.25
CA LEU A 317 -4.18 2.73 -27.67
C LEU A 317 -3.83 3.99 -28.47
N ASN A 318 -4.38 5.14 -28.12
CA ASN A 318 -4.08 6.41 -28.77
C ASN A 318 -2.66 6.87 -28.43
N PHE A 319 -2.27 6.73 -27.16
CA PHE A 319 -0.91 7.00 -26.70
C PHE A 319 0.12 6.08 -27.37
N GLN A 320 -0.16 4.78 -27.48
CA GLN A 320 0.70 3.85 -28.22
C GLN A 320 0.87 4.25 -29.69
N LYS A 321 -0.25 4.55 -30.38
CA LYS A 321 -0.22 5.01 -31.77
C LYS A 321 0.57 6.31 -31.93
N PHE A 322 0.47 7.22 -30.97
CA PHE A 322 1.21 8.48 -30.97
C PHE A 322 2.71 8.25 -30.71
N ALA A 323 3.07 7.44 -29.72
CA ALA A 323 4.46 7.11 -29.37
C ALA A 323 5.24 6.50 -30.54
N ASN A 324 4.56 5.70 -31.38
CA ASN A 324 5.14 5.05 -32.55
C ASN A 324 5.37 5.97 -33.76
N LYS A 325 4.85 7.20 -33.76
CA LYS A 325 5.05 8.16 -34.85
C LYS A 325 6.43 8.81 -34.81
N SER A 326 6.89 9.32 -35.96
CA SER A 326 8.09 10.16 -36.01
C SER A 326 7.88 11.47 -35.23
N THR A 327 8.96 12.10 -34.78
CA THR A 327 8.87 13.35 -34.00
C THR A 327 8.24 14.50 -34.80
N SER A 328 8.40 14.53 -36.12
CA SER A 328 7.72 15.53 -36.98
C SER A 328 6.21 15.31 -37.02
N GLU A 329 5.76 14.07 -37.14
CA GLU A 329 4.32 13.72 -37.10
C GLU A 329 3.73 13.96 -35.72
N GLN A 330 4.46 13.62 -34.65
CA GLN A 330 4.06 13.91 -33.27
C GLN A 330 3.86 15.41 -33.05
N LEU A 331 4.82 16.23 -33.49
CA LEU A 331 4.72 17.68 -33.40
C LEU A 331 3.54 18.23 -34.22
N SER A 332 3.30 17.69 -35.41
CA SER A 332 2.15 18.05 -36.23
C SER A 332 0.82 17.77 -35.52
N LEU A 333 0.70 16.61 -34.87
CA LEU A 333 -0.50 16.23 -34.11
C LEU A 333 -0.68 17.08 -32.85
N ILE A 334 0.39 17.36 -32.11
CA ILE A 334 0.38 18.28 -30.96
C ILE A 334 -0.15 19.65 -31.39
N ASN A 335 0.38 20.19 -32.48
CA ASN A 335 -0.03 21.51 -32.98
C ASN A 335 -1.50 21.51 -33.46
N ALA A 336 -1.94 20.43 -34.12
CA ALA A 336 -3.34 20.27 -34.51
C ALA A 336 -4.27 20.21 -33.29
N GLN A 337 -3.88 19.48 -32.24
CA GLN A 337 -4.65 19.39 -31.01
C GLN A 337 -4.73 20.75 -30.29
N LYS A 338 -3.61 21.49 -30.18
CA LYS A 338 -3.59 22.85 -29.64
C LYS A 338 -4.50 23.80 -30.42
N ALA A 339 -4.48 23.74 -31.74
CA ALA A 339 -5.34 24.54 -32.58
C ALA A 339 -6.82 24.21 -32.37
N LYS A 340 -7.17 22.92 -32.28
CA LYS A 340 -8.54 22.47 -31.97
C LYS A 340 -9.00 23.00 -30.62
N MET A 341 -8.20 22.82 -29.57
CA MET A 341 -8.53 23.28 -28.21
C MET A 341 -8.70 24.80 -28.11
N LYS A 342 -7.97 25.58 -28.92
CA LYS A 342 -8.10 27.04 -28.96
C LYS A 342 -9.33 27.52 -29.75
N ASN A 343 -9.71 26.79 -30.80
CA ASN A 343 -10.68 27.25 -31.80
C ASN A 343 -12.03 26.53 -31.75
N SER A 344 -12.23 25.56 -30.86
CA SER A 344 -13.45 24.77 -30.78
C SER A 344 -13.94 24.65 -29.34
N PRO A 345 -15.25 24.83 -29.07
CA PRO A 345 -15.82 24.58 -27.76
C PRO A 345 -15.74 23.07 -27.42
N SER A 346 -15.52 22.76 -26.15
CA SER A 346 -15.35 21.39 -25.66
C SER A 346 -16.19 21.17 -24.41
N ALA A 347 -16.89 20.03 -24.35
CA ALA A 347 -17.60 19.59 -23.15
C ALA A 347 -16.63 19.02 -22.08
N ASN A 348 -15.43 18.58 -22.49
CA ASN A 348 -14.45 17.86 -21.65
C ASN A 348 -13.04 18.47 -21.76
N ALA A 349 -12.90 19.80 -21.65
CA ALA A 349 -11.63 20.50 -21.86
C ALA A 349 -10.47 19.99 -20.97
N SER A 350 -10.76 19.54 -19.74
CA SER A 350 -9.74 18.99 -18.82
C SER A 350 -9.14 17.67 -19.32
N GLU A 351 -9.94 16.80 -19.96
CA GLU A 351 -9.45 15.54 -20.54
C GLU A 351 -8.57 15.81 -21.76
N GLU A 352 -8.98 16.75 -22.62
CA GLU A 352 -8.20 17.16 -23.79
C GLU A 352 -6.84 17.74 -23.40
N GLU A 353 -6.77 18.53 -22.32
CA GLU A 353 -5.52 19.04 -21.75
C GLU A 353 -4.61 17.92 -21.22
N LYS A 354 -5.17 16.93 -20.52
CA LYS A 354 -4.40 15.76 -20.05
C LYS A 354 -3.80 14.97 -21.21
N ILE A 355 -4.57 14.74 -22.28
CA ILE A 355 -4.10 14.05 -23.49
C ILE A 355 -2.97 14.85 -24.15
N LEU A 356 -3.16 16.17 -24.31
CA LEU A 356 -2.15 17.05 -24.91
C LEU A 356 -0.84 17.05 -24.11
N SER A 357 -0.90 17.20 -22.79
CA SER A 357 0.27 17.16 -21.91
C SER A 357 1.04 15.84 -22.03
N THR A 358 0.31 14.73 -22.14
CA THR A 358 0.89 13.40 -22.36
C THR A 358 1.62 13.32 -23.70
N TYR A 359 1.00 13.79 -24.79
CA TYR A 359 1.63 13.86 -26.10
C TYR A 359 2.90 14.73 -26.10
N GLU A 360 2.87 15.88 -25.43
CA GLU A 360 4.04 16.74 -25.30
C GLU A 360 5.18 16.06 -24.53
N GLY A 361 4.87 15.32 -23.46
CA GLY A 361 5.84 14.54 -22.70
C GLY A 361 6.54 13.50 -23.56
N MET A 362 5.75 12.64 -24.23
CA MET A 362 6.28 11.61 -25.15
C MET A 362 7.14 12.20 -26.27
N TYR A 363 6.70 13.32 -26.85
CA TYR A 363 7.46 14.02 -27.89
C TYR A 363 8.81 14.52 -27.36
N ARG A 364 8.84 15.14 -26.17
CA ARG A 364 10.09 15.66 -25.58
C ARG A 364 11.07 14.54 -25.29
N GLU A 365 10.60 13.45 -24.69
CA GLU A 365 11.43 12.28 -24.36
C GLU A 365 12.01 11.62 -25.61
N LYS A 366 11.17 11.37 -26.63
CA LYS A 366 11.62 10.80 -27.90
C LYS A 366 12.62 11.72 -28.60
N LEU A 367 12.34 13.03 -28.64
CA LEU A 367 13.21 14.03 -29.25
C LEU A 367 14.58 14.10 -28.58
N ASP A 368 14.62 14.01 -27.24
CA ASP A 368 15.87 13.98 -26.48
C ASP A 368 16.66 12.71 -26.80
N THR A 369 15.99 11.55 -26.76
CA THR A 369 16.59 10.24 -27.05
C THR A 369 17.22 10.21 -28.44
N ILE A 370 16.48 10.57 -29.50
CA ILE A 370 17.02 10.55 -30.88
C ILE A 370 18.15 11.56 -31.13
N LYS A 371 18.28 12.61 -30.29
CA LYS A 371 19.35 13.62 -30.41
C LYS A 371 20.57 13.28 -29.57
N ARG A 372 20.37 12.73 -28.38
CA ARG A 372 21.43 12.44 -27.40
C ARG A 372 21.95 11.03 -27.58
N ASN A 373 21.06 10.05 -27.52
CA ASN A 373 21.36 8.63 -27.62
C ASN A 373 20.53 7.94 -28.73
N PRO A 374 20.80 8.19 -30.01
CA PRO A 374 20.06 7.56 -31.10
C PRO A 374 20.27 6.03 -31.16
N ASN A 375 21.32 5.49 -30.55
CA ASN A 375 21.49 4.04 -30.39
C ASN A 375 20.41 3.45 -29.46
N GLN A 376 20.05 4.16 -28.39
CA GLN A 376 18.91 3.77 -27.54
C GLN A 376 17.60 3.72 -28.36
N ALA A 377 17.33 4.75 -29.16
CA ALA A 377 16.14 4.76 -30.03
C ALA A 377 16.11 3.61 -31.05
N VAL A 378 17.27 3.22 -31.58
CA VAL A 378 17.42 2.06 -32.47
C VAL A 378 17.08 0.76 -31.72
N SER A 379 17.60 0.60 -30.50
CA SER A 379 17.30 -0.56 -29.65
C SER A 379 15.82 -0.65 -29.27
N GLU A 380 15.18 0.49 -28.96
CA GLU A 380 13.75 0.57 -28.65
C GLU A 380 12.88 0.20 -29.86
N ALA A 381 13.35 0.46 -31.07
CA ALA A 381 12.71 0.03 -32.32
C ALA A 381 12.97 -1.46 -32.65
N GLY A 382 13.70 -2.19 -31.79
CA GLY A 382 14.05 -3.60 -32.00
C GLY A 382 15.13 -3.84 -33.05
N LEU A 383 15.84 -2.79 -33.48
CA LEU A 383 16.95 -2.89 -34.41
C LEU A 383 18.26 -3.18 -33.67
N LYS A 384 19.19 -3.84 -34.35
CA LYS A 384 20.48 -4.22 -33.76
C LYS A 384 21.38 -3.01 -33.55
N VAL A 385 21.97 -2.93 -32.35
CA VAL A 385 23.01 -1.97 -31.97
C VAL A 385 24.25 -2.73 -31.53
N HIS A 386 25.40 -2.26 -31.98
CA HIS A 386 26.70 -2.82 -31.67
C HIS A 386 27.40 -1.95 -30.63
N SER A 387 28.04 -2.58 -29.63
CA SER A 387 28.94 -1.86 -28.75
C SER A 387 30.25 -1.54 -29.46
N LEU A 388 30.71 -0.31 -29.29
CA LEU A 388 31.87 0.31 -29.92
C LEU A 388 32.85 0.82 -28.86
N GLY A 389 33.18 -0.03 -27.88
CA GLY A 389 34.17 0.29 -26.84
C GLY A 389 35.61 0.39 -27.34
N GLY A 390 36.50 0.87 -26.47
CA GLY A 390 37.90 1.13 -26.81
C GLY A 390 38.71 -0.13 -27.16
N ASP A 391 38.39 -1.27 -26.55
CA ASP A 391 39.13 -2.51 -26.80
C ASP A 391 38.82 -3.12 -28.16
N LEU A 392 37.58 -2.98 -28.64
CA LEU A 392 37.24 -3.36 -30.01
C LEU A 392 38.04 -2.55 -31.03
N LEU A 393 38.18 -1.23 -30.79
CA LEU A 393 38.96 -0.36 -31.67
C LEU A 393 40.44 -0.76 -31.71
N LYS A 394 41.05 -1.12 -30.57
CA LYS A 394 42.46 -1.54 -30.51
C LYS A 394 42.68 -2.92 -31.14
N ALA A 395 41.83 -3.89 -30.81
CA ALA A 395 42.01 -5.28 -31.21
C ALA A 395 41.60 -5.52 -32.67
N ASN A 396 40.54 -4.86 -33.13
CA ASN A 396 40.02 -5.04 -34.48
C ASN A 396 39.38 -3.75 -35.03
N PRO A 397 40.19 -2.79 -35.53
CA PRO A 397 39.70 -1.55 -36.11
C PRO A 397 38.71 -1.77 -37.27
N ALA A 398 38.90 -2.82 -38.08
CA ALA A 398 38.02 -3.10 -39.21
C ALA A 398 36.60 -3.49 -38.77
N LYS A 399 36.48 -4.29 -37.69
CA LYS A 399 35.19 -4.65 -37.09
C LYS A 399 34.53 -3.47 -36.38
N PHE A 400 35.33 -2.61 -35.74
CA PHE A 400 34.81 -1.35 -35.19
C PHE A 400 34.17 -0.49 -36.28
N ILE A 401 34.84 -0.36 -37.43
CA ILE A 401 34.36 0.41 -38.58
C ILE A 401 33.04 -0.14 -39.11
N SER A 402 32.95 -1.47 -39.35
CA SER A 402 31.72 -2.07 -39.86
C SER A 402 30.56 -1.89 -38.89
N ALA A 403 30.80 -2.10 -37.59
CA ALA A 403 29.80 -1.91 -36.54
C ALA A 403 29.35 -0.44 -36.40
N ALA A 404 30.25 0.54 -36.58
CA ALA A 404 29.90 1.96 -36.58
C ALA A 404 29.02 2.32 -37.80
N ILE A 405 29.35 1.79 -38.98
CA ILE A 405 28.54 1.98 -40.18
C ILE A 405 27.15 1.35 -40.00
N GLU A 406 27.08 0.14 -39.43
CA GLU A 406 25.82 -0.56 -39.13
C GLU A 406 24.97 0.23 -38.14
N ASN A 407 25.53 0.66 -37.00
CA ASN A 407 24.82 1.51 -36.02
C ASN A 407 24.25 2.78 -36.67
N GLY A 408 25.08 3.53 -37.39
CA GLY A 408 24.63 4.76 -38.04
C GLY A 408 23.59 4.52 -39.15
N SER A 409 23.68 3.40 -39.86
CA SER A 409 22.67 3.00 -40.85
C SER A 409 21.34 2.65 -40.19
N SER A 410 21.37 1.91 -39.07
CA SER A 410 20.18 1.61 -38.26
C SER A 410 19.52 2.87 -37.71
N GLN A 411 20.32 3.88 -37.30
CA GLN A 411 19.78 5.18 -36.89
C GLN A 411 19.04 5.87 -38.03
N LEU A 412 19.62 5.91 -39.23
CA LEU A 412 18.97 6.49 -40.40
C LEU A 412 17.71 5.70 -40.83
N ALA A 413 17.67 4.38 -40.57
CA ALA A 413 16.53 3.53 -40.86
C ALA A 413 15.28 3.87 -40.02
N LEU A 414 15.43 4.57 -38.89
CA LEU A 414 14.30 5.10 -38.12
C LEU A 414 13.51 6.19 -38.87
N ARG A 415 14.08 6.75 -39.97
CA ARG A 415 13.44 7.77 -40.84
C ARG A 415 12.92 9.01 -40.13
N ASP A 416 13.47 9.33 -38.97
CA ASP A 416 13.10 10.53 -38.22
C ASP A 416 14.00 11.72 -38.64
N PRO A 417 13.43 12.86 -39.06
CA PRO A 417 14.19 14.00 -39.57
C PRO A 417 15.05 14.71 -38.51
N ASN A 418 14.77 14.50 -37.22
CA ASN A 418 15.51 15.12 -36.12
C ASN A 418 16.69 14.28 -35.61
N ILE A 419 16.90 13.07 -36.17
CA ILE A 419 18.04 12.23 -35.82
C ILE A 419 19.35 12.93 -36.15
N LYS A 420 20.22 12.98 -35.14
CA LYS A 420 21.62 13.35 -35.31
C LYS A 420 22.44 12.07 -35.27
N VAL A 421 22.94 11.64 -36.42
CA VAL A 421 23.72 10.40 -36.53
C VAL A 421 24.90 10.43 -35.55
N LYS A 422 24.92 9.47 -34.63
CA LYS A 422 25.93 9.28 -33.58
C LYS A 422 26.20 7.78 -33.44
N PRO A 423 27.00 7.19 -34.32
CA PRO A 423 27.18 5.73 -34.35
C PRO A 423 27.70 5.11 -33.05
N ILE A 424 28.50 5.84 -32.28
CA ILE A 424 29.06 5.41 -30.99
C ILE A 424 28.12 5.88 -29.88
N SER A 425 27.71 4.98 -28.98
CA SER A 425 26.81 5.32 -27.88
C SER A 425 27.51 6.20 -26.83
N GLU A 426 26.74 6.89 -25.98
CA GLU A 426 27.33 7.76 -24.95
C GLU A 426 28.16 6.95 -23.93
N GLU A 427 27.78 5.70 -23.69
CA GLU A 427 28.44 4.77 -22.78
C GLU A 427 29.82 4.32 -23.31
N ASP A 428 29.90 4.00 -24.61
CA ASP A 428 31.14 3.54 -25.24
C ASP A 428 32.10 4.67 -25.64
N LEU A 429 31.57 5.89 -25.82
CA LEU A 429 32.29 7.03 -26.39
C LEU A 429 33.58 7.40 -25.63
N PRO A 430 33.62 7.45 -24.28
CA PRO A 430 34.84 7.81 -23.55
C PRO A 430 36.02 6.88 -23.84
N GLU A 431 35.78 5.56 -23.82
CA GLU A 431 36.82 4.56 -24.08
C GLU A 431 37.22 4.52 -25.55
N ALA A 432 36.25 4.63 -26.45
CA ALA A 432 36.50 4.71 -27.89
C ALA A 432 37.39 5.91 -28.24
N LYS A 433 37.10 7.09 -27.65
CA LYS A 433 37.93 8.30 -27.79
C LYS A 433 39.34 8.06 -27.29
N GLN A 434 39.49 7.51 -26.08
CA GLN A 434 40.82 7.27 -25.51
C GLN A 434 41.63 6.28 -26.36
N ALA A 435 40.99 5.25 -26.90
CA ALA A 435 41.63 4.30 -27.81
C ALA A 435 42.02 4.96 -29.13
N PHE A 436 41.13 5.75 -29.74
CA PHE A 436 41.40 6.48 -30.98
C PHE A 436 42.53 7.49 -30.83
N ASP A 437 42.57 8.19 -29.70
CA ASP A 437 43.59 9.19 -29.40
C ASP A 437 45.00 8.60 -29.31
N LYS A 438 45.12 7.38 -28.77
CA LYS A 438 46.37 6.63 -28.62
C LYS A 438 46.89 6.04 -29.92
N LEU A 439 46.06 5.96 -30.97
CA LEU A 439 46.52 5.52 -32.29
C LEU A 439 47.59 6.46 -32.84
N SER A 440 48.60 5.88 -33.48
CA SER A 440 49.59 6.62 -34.26
C SER A 440 48.95 7.32 -35.46
N VAL A 441 49.66 8.28 -36.06
CA VAL A 441 49.21 9.00 -37.26
C VAL A 441 48.83 8.04 -38.39
N ASN A 442 49.65 7.01 -38.64
CA ASN A 442 49.38 6.03 -39.69
C ASN A 442 48.15 5.17 -39.39
N GLU A 443 47.96 4.75 -38.14
CA GLU A 443 46.78 3.99 -37.72
C GLU A 443 45.50 4.82 -37.84
N LYS A 444 45.53 6.10 -37.45
CA LYS A 444 44.41 7.04 -37.65
C LYS A 444 44.08 7.22 -39.12
N LEU A 445 45.10 7.40 -39.97
CA LEU A 445 44.91 7.51 -41.42
C LEU A 445 44.34 6.22 -42.02
N ASN A 446 44.80 5.05 -41.58
CA ASN A 446 44.28 3.76 -42.02
C ASN A 446 42.83 3.57 -41.58
N PHE A 447 42.50 3.94 -40.35
CA PHE A 447 41.14 3.92 -39.82
C PHE A 447 40.20 4.82 -40.64
N ILE A 448 40.59 6.07 -40.89
CA ILE A 448 39.85 7.02 -41.75
C ILE A 448 39.65 6.44 -43.16
N GLY A 449 40.70 5.86 -43.74
CA GLY A 449 40.63 5.22 -45.05
C GLY A 449 39.67 4.03 -45.07
N GLY A 450 39.70 3.18 -44.03
CA GLY A 450 38.79 2.06 -43.86
C GLY A 450 37.33 2.49 -43.73
N LEU A 451 37.05 3.54 -42.96
CA LEU A 451 35.71 4.12 -42.83
C LEU A 451 35.17 4.60 -44.18
N ILE A 452 35.97 5.37 -44.94
CA ILE A 452 35.58 5.88 -46.26
C ILE A 452 35.35 4.73 -47.24
N GLN A 453 36.23 3.73 -47.23
CA GLN A 453 36.14 2.60 -48.16
C GLN A 453 34.94 1.70 -47.87
N GLN A 454 34.67 1.38 -46.59
CA GLN A 454 33.53 0.52 -46.22
C GLN A 454 32.18 1.25 -46.33
N SER A 455 32.15 2.57 -46.18
CA SER A 455 30.94 3.37 -46.38
C SER A 455 30.65 3.71 -47.85
N LYS A 456 31.56 3.37 -48.77
CA LYS A 456 31.42 3.63 -50.19
C LYS A 456 30.24 2.84 -50.77
N GLY A 457 29.33 3.54 -51.45
CA GLY A 457 28.14 2.93 -52.04
C GLY A 457 26.98 2.69 -51.05
N ILE A 458 27.20 2.92 -49.75
CA ILE A 458 26.13 2.95 -48.75
C ILE A 458 25.42 4.30 -48.82
N GLN A 459 24.09 4.28 -48.76
CA GLN A 459 23.29 5.51 -48.71
C GLN A 459 23.73 6.36 -47.51
N ASN A 460 23.97 7.66 -47.75
CA ASN A 460 24.49 8.59 -46.74
C ASN A 460 25.87 8.21 -46.16
N GLY A 461 26.69 7.42 -46.89
CA GLY A 461 28.02 7.00 -46.42
C GLY A 461 28.92 8.15 -45.93
N ALA A 462 28.87 9.32 -46.60
CA ALA A 462 29.58 10.53 -46.17
C ALA A 462 29.17 11.02 -44.77
N THR A 463 27.88 10.96 -44.47
CA THR A 463 27.34 11.30 -43.16
C THR A 463 27.78 10.29 -42.09
N LEU A 464 27.81 9.00 -42.42
CA LEU A 464 28.18 7.93 -41.48
C LEU A 464 29.64 8.04 -41.02
N TRP A 465 30.58 8.12 -41.96
CA TRP A 465 32.00 8.25 -41.60
C TRP A 465 32.29 9.62 -40.97
N GLY A 466 31.66 10.69 -41.46
CA GLY A 466 31.81 12.04 -40.91
C GLY A 466 31.33 12.13 -39.45
N ALA A 467 30.18 11.53 -39.14
CA ALA A 467 29.64 11.45 -37.78
C ALA A 467 30.56 10.65 -36.85
N THR A 468 31.05 9.48 -37.31
CA THR A 468 31.97 8.63 -36.54
C THR A 468 33.26 9.38 -36.18
N LEU A 469 33.89 10.05 -37.16
CA LEU A 469 35.09 10.84 -36.93
C LEU A 469 34.83 12.06 -36.05
N GLY A 470 33.68 12.72 -36.22
CA GLY A 470 33.28 13.84 -35.37
C GLY A 470 33.12 13.45 -33.89
N GLN A 471 32.56 12.26 -33.63
CA GLN A 471 32.42 11.72 -32.27
C GLN A 471 33.78 11.38 -31.65
N LEU A 472 34.62 10.62 -32.36
CA LEU A 472 35.95 10.22 -31.89
C LEU A 472 36.89 11.43 -31.72
N GLY A 473 36.79 12.41 -32.61
CA GLY A 473 37.58 13.65 -32.57
C GLY A 473 37.14 14.66 -31.51
N ASN A 474 36.14 14.36 -30.69
CA ASN A 474 35.57 15.29 -29.71
C ASN A 474 35.10 16.62 -30.34
N GLY A 475 34.55 16.56 -31.55
CA GLY A 475 34.15 17.74 -32.31
C GLY A 475 35.29 18.47 -33.04
N ASP A 476 36.54 18.02 -32.91
CA ASP A 476 37.65 18.52 -33.71
C ASP A 476 37.42 18.23 -35.19
N GLN A 477 37.18 19.29 -35.95
CA GLN A 477 36.88 19.24 -37.37
C GLN A 477 38.08 18.79 -38.20
N ASN A 478 39.30 18.79 -37.65
CA ASN A 478 40.49 18.30 -38.35
C ASN A 478 40.37 16.83 -38.76
N TYR A 479 39.77 15.96 -37.96
CA TYR A 479 39.59 14.55 -38.34
C TYR A 479 38.63 14.38 -39.52
N VAL A 480 37.52 15.13 -39.52
CA VAL A 480 36.56 15.13 -40.63
C VAL A 480 37.20 15.75 -41.88
N ALA A 481 37.95 16.84 -41.73
CA ALA A 481 38.69 17.49 -42.82
C ALA A 481 39.77 16.58 -43.40
N ALA A 482 40.49 15.81 -42.57
CA ALA A 482 41.43 14.79 -43.02
C ALA A 482 40.72 13.67 -43.80
N GLY A 483 39.52 13.27 -43.37
CA GLY A 483 38.66 12.35 -44.12
C GLY A 483 38.28 12.90 -45.50
N LEU A 484 37.83 14.16 -45.58
CA LEU A 484 37.55 14.82 -46.85
C LEU A 484 38.81 14.92 -47.74
N ALA A 485 39.95 15.30 -47.17
CA ALA A 485 41.21 15.39 -47.90
C ALA A 485 41.66 14.02 -48.44
N LYS A 486 41.48 12.95 -47.66
CA LYS A 486 41.82 11.58 -48.06
C LYS A 486 40.86 11.05 -49.13
N MET A 487 39.56 11.31 -48.99
CA MET A 487 38.54 10.88 -49.95
C MET A 487 38.73 11.52 -51.33
N ASN A 488 39.13 12.79 -51.38
CA ASN A 488 39.34 13.54 -52.63
C ASN A 488 40.81 13.56 -53.09
N GLY A 489 41.69 12.78 -52.45
CA GLY A 489 43.10 12.69 -52.84
C GLY A 489 43.89 14.00 -52.76
N TYR A 490 43.49 14.95 -51.90
CA TYR A 490 44.12 16.28 -51.85
C TYR A 490 45.59 16.21 -51.40
N ARG A 491 46.42 16.93 -52.15
CA ARG A 491 47.87 17.00 -51.96
C ARG A 491 48.35 18.45 -52.08
N SER A 492 49.46 18.76 -51.43
CA SER A 492 50.17 20.02 -51.66
C SER A 492 50.84 20.03 -53.04
N THR A 493 51.31 21.20 -53.47
CA THR A 493 52.06 21.39 -54.73
C THR A 493 53.36 20.58 -54.81
N VAL A 494 53.89 20.12 -53.67
CA VAL A 494 55.08 19.25 -53.58
C VAL A 494 54.72 17.77 -53.37
N GLY A 495 53.44 17.40 -53.54
CA GLY A 495 52.96 16.02 -53.49
C GLY A 495 52.65 15.46 -52.10
N ARG A 496 52.79 16.27 -51.03
CA ARG A 496 52.51 15.86 -49.65
C ARG A 496 51.00 15.65 -49.44
N PRO A 497 50.53 14.48 -48.97
CA PRO A 497 49.11 14.25 -48.70
C PRO A 497 48.59 15.18 -47.60
N LEU A 498 47.54 15.95 -47.89
CA LEU A 498 46.96 16.89 -46.94
C LEU A 498 46.41 16.19 -45.70
N ALA A 499 45.76 15.03 -45.87
CA ALA A 499 45.23 14.25 -44.75
C ALA A 499 46.32 13.90 -43.72
N THR A 500 47.53 13.56 -44.17
CA THR A 500 48.66 13.26 -43.28
C THR A 500 49.08 14.49 -42.50
N SER A 501 49.20 15.64 -43.17
CA SER A 501 49.55 16.91 -42.51
C SER A 501 48.54 17.35 -41.48
N ILE A 502 47.25 17.16 -41.75
CA ILE A 502 46.18 17.50 -40.81
C ILE A 502 46.26 16.62 -39.55
N ILE A 503 46.36 15.29 -39.71
CA ILE A 503 46.37 14.36 -38.56
C ILE A 503 47.64 14.52 -37.72
N ASN A 504 48.81 14.63 -38.35
CA ASN A 504 50.06 14.84 -37.63
C ASN A 504 50.04 16.17 -36.88
N GLY A 505 49.64 17.25 -37.57
CA GLY A 505 49.52 18.58 -36.99
C GLY A 505 48.55 18.67 -35.82
N ALA A 506 47.37 18.06 -35.95
CA ALA A 506 46.39 18.00 -34.87
C ALA A 506 46.95 17.26 -33.65
N GLN A 507 47.73 16.18 -33.85
CA GLN A 507 48.37 15.43 -32.77
C GLN A 507 49.48 16.26 -32.09
N LEU A 508 50.33 16.96 -32.84
CA LEU A 508 51.37 17.85 -32.32
C LEU A 508 50.76 18.99 -31.47
N LEU A 509 49.70 19.62 -31.97
CA LEU A 509 48.97 20.67 -31.26
C LEU A 509 48.34 20.15 -29.97
N LYS A 510 47.75 18.95 -30.01
CA LYS A 510 47.13 18.33 -28.83
C LYS A 510 48.15 17.99 -27.75
N ASN A 511 49.30 17.42 -28.15
CA ASN A 511 50.38 17.05 -27.23
C ASN A 511 51.18 18.26 -26.72
N LYS A 512 50.89 19.47 -27.21
CA LYS A 512 51.62 20.72 -26.89
C LYS A 512 53.13 20.59 -27.17
N GLN A 513 53.50 19.85 -28.20
CA GLN A 513 54.89 19.56 -28.56
C GLN A 513 55.58 20.73 -29.28
N LEU A 514 54.83 21.77 -29.68
CA LEU A 514 55.34 22.94 -30.40
C LEU A 514 54.88 24.24 -29.74
N ILE A 515 55.77 25.22 -29.71
CA ILE A 515 55.42 26.62 -29.39
C ILE A 515 54.82 27.22 -30.66
N MET A 516 53.54 27.56 -30.62
CA MET A 516 52.83 28.22 -31.71
C MET A 516 52.88 29.75 -31.55
N PRO A 517 52.89 30.52 -32.65
CA PRO A 517 52.67 31.96 -32.62
C PRO A 517 51.33 32.33 -31.99
N LYS A 518 51.14 33.62 -31.66
CA LYS A 518 49.87 34.15 -31.19
C LYS A 518 48.73 33.79 -32.16
N GLU A 519 47.61 33.36 -31.58
CA GLU A 519 46.40 32.99 -32.32
C GLU A 519 45.91 34.15 -33.21
N ASP A 520 45.93 35.37 -32.69
CA ASP A 520 45.50 36.57 -33.40
C ASP A 520 46.37 36.87 -34.62
N ASP A 521 47.67 36.65 -34.52
CA ASP A 521 48.61 36.86 -35.64
C ASP A 521 48.38 35.82 -36.73
N LEU A 522 48.28 34.53 -36.37
CA LEU A 522 47.95 33.46 -37.32
C LEU A 522 46.59 33.69 -37.99
N ARG A 523 45.59 34.11 -37.23
CA ARG A 523 44.23 34.36 -37.74
C ARG A 523 44.18 35.58 -38.65
N SER A 524 44.91 36.64 -38.29
CA SER A 524 45.07 37.84 -39.13
C SER A 524 45.71 37.49 -40.47
N LYS A 525 46.82 36.73 -40.46
CA LYS A 525 47.50 36.28 -41.69
C LYS A 525 46.63 35.35 -42.53
N PHE A 526 45.91 34.43 -41.91
CA PHE A 526 44.96 33.55 -42.58
C PHE A 526 43.85 34.36 -43.27
N ASN A 527 43.17 35.25 -42.54
CA ASN A 527 42.10 36.09 -43.06
C ASN A 527 42.58 36.99 -44.20
N ALA A 528 43.77 37.57 -44.06
CA ALA A 528 44.39 38.38 -45.11
C ALA A 528 44.67 37.55 -46.38
N TYR A 529 45.10 36.30 -46.23
CA TYR A 529 45.37 35.40 -47.36
C TYR A 529 44.08 35.00 -48.08
N VAL A 530 43.11 34.45 -47.36
CA VAL A 530 41.88 33.92 -47.95
C VAL A 530 40.92 35.01 -48.43
N GLY A 531 40.90 36.18 -47.78
CA GLY A 531 40.02 37.29 -48.11
C GLY A 531 38.55 36.85 -48.23
N ASN A 532 37.95 37.11 -49.38
CA ASN A 532 36.52 36.83 -49.65
C ASN A 532 36.24 35.38 -50.10
N THR A 533 37.26 34.52 -50.18
CA THR A 533 37.12 33.16 -50.74
C THR A 533 36.39 32.19 -49.81
N VAL A 534 36.40 32.46 -48.50
CA VAL A 534 35.71 31.67 -47.48
C VAL A 534 35.04 32.60 -46.47
N SER A 535 33.89 32.20 -45.94
CA SER A 535 33.16 32.96 -44.92
C SER A 535 32.43 32.03 -43.93
N GLY A 536 32.06 32.57 -42.77
CA GLY A 536 31.29 31.85 -41.75
C GLY A 536 31.99 30.61 -41.19
N THR A 537 31.20 29.57 -40.89
CA THR A 537 31.68 28.29 -40.30
C THR A 537 32.74 27.60 -41.16
N SER A 538 32.68 27.75 -42.48
CA SER A 538 33.69 27.21 -43.40
C SER A 538 35.07 27.84 -43.18
N ALA A 539 35.13 29.13 -42.88
CA ALA A 539 36.39 29.83 -42.60
C ALA A 539 37.02 29.35 -41.28
N ASN A 540 36.21 29.11 -40.24
CA ASN A 540 36.70 28.57 -38.96
C ASN A 540 37.25 27.14 -39.11
N ASN A 541 36.55 26.28 -39.84
CA ASN A 541 37.03 24.92 -40.10
C ASN A 541 38.33 24.93 -40.94
N MET A 542 38.39 25.79 -41.96
CA MET A 542 39.57 25.95 -42.79
C MET A 542 40.77 26.51 -42.00
N TYR A 543 40.52 27.43 -41.06
CA TYR A 543 41.54 27.94 -40.16
C TYR A 543 42.11 26.84 -39.26
N ASN A 544 41.27 25.95 -38.70
CA ASN A 544 41.74 24.84 -37.89
C ASN A 544 42.64 23.88 -38.69
N VAL A 545 42.25 23.59 -39.93
CA VAL A 545 43.07 22.82 -40.88
C VAL A 545 44.39 23.52 -41.15
N PHE A 546 44.37 24.82 -41.46
CA PHE A 546 45.57 25.64 -41.63
C PHE A 546 46.49 25.56 -40.42
N LYS A 547 45.96 25.72 -39.21
CA LYS A 547 46.72 25.68 -37.97
C LYS A 547 47.39 24.31 -37.76
N ALA A 548 46.67 23.22 -38.04
CA ALA A 548 47.23 21.87 -38.00
C ALA A 548 48.37 21.70 -39.03
N VAL A 549 48.13 22.09 -40.28
CA VAL A 549 49.15 21.98 -41.34
C VAL A 549 50.37 22.86 -41.04
N TYR A 550 50.19 24.04 -40.44
CA TYR A 550 51.28 24.89 -39.99
C TYR A 550 52.14 24.18 -38.95
N ALA A 551 51.54 23.61 -37.91
CA ALA A 551 52.25 22.87 -36.86
C ALA A 551 53.03 21.67 -37.44
N ASP A 552 52.40 20.90 -38.32
CA ASP A 552 53.04 19.77 -39.01
C ASP A 552 54.19 20.21 -39.94
N THR A 553 54.10 21.39 -40.55
CA THR A 553 55.15 21.90 -41.43
C THR A 553 56.34 22.45 -40.63
N MET A 554 56.09 23.05 -39.46
CA MET A 554 57.15 23.42 -38.51
C MET A 554 57.95 22.18 -38.09
N ASP A 555 57.24 21.14 -37.62
CA ASP A 555 57.85 19.88 -37.17
C ASP A 555 58.65 19.19 -38.27
N ALA A 556 58.06 19.04 -39.47
CA ALA A 556 58.71 18.40 -40.61
C ALA A 556 59.98 19.13 -41.11
N ARG A 557 60.09 20.44 -40.82
CA ARG A 557 61.29 21.24 -41.13
C ARG A 557 62.21 21.41 -39.93
N SER A 558 61.91 20.76 -38.81
CA SER A 558 62.62 20.89 -37.54
C SER A 558 62.73 22.36 -37.07
N LEU A 559 61.68 23.14 -37.32
CA LEU A 559 61.54 24.53 -36.90
C LEU A 559 60.71 24.60 -35.63
N GLN A 560 61.05 25.54 -34.75
CA GLN A 560 60.28 25.83 -33.54
C GLN A 560 60.38 27.31 -33.20
N HIS A 561 59.26 27.91 -32.80
CA HIS A 561 59.28 29.28 -32.28
C HIS A 561 59.94 29.34 -30.90
N LYS A 562 60.76 30.36 -30.67
CA LYS A 562 61.45 30.56 -29.39
C LYS A 562 60.50 31.04 -28.29
N ALA A 563 59.46 31.77 -28.69
CA ALA A 563 58.44 32.30 -27.80
C ALA A 563 57.09 32.47 -28.54
N LYS A 564 56.00 32.62 -27.79
CA LYS A 564 54.64 32.70 -28.36
C LYS A 564 54.38 34.00 -29.13
N ASP A 565 55.14 35.04 -28.85
CA ASP A 565 55.07 36.37 -29.44
C ASP A 565 55.93 36.55 -30.69
N GLU A 566 56.64 35.51 -31.11
CA GLU A 566 57.37 35.49 -32.38
C GLU A 566 56.40 35.51 -33.56
N THR A 567 56.73 36.26 -34.60
CA THR A 567 55.94 36.29 -35.83
C THR A 567 55.93 34.92 -36.50
N PRO A 568 54.83 34.53 -37.17
CA PRO A 568 54.78 33.27 -37.93
C PRO A 568 55.90 33.21 -38.98
N ASP A 569 56.52 32.04 -39.11
CA ASP A 569 57.54 31.79 -40.13
C ASP A 569 56.93 31.94 -41.52
N SER A 570 57.51 32.80 -42.36
CA SER A 570 56.93 33.18 -43.64
C SER A 570 56.81 32.00 -44.63
N ASP A 571 57.78 31.10 -44.65
CA ASP A 571 57.80 29.98 -45.60
C ASP A 571 56.87 28.86 -45.16
N VAL A 572 56.81 28.59 -43.86
CA VAL A 572 55.83 27.67 -43.27
C VAL A 572 54.42 28.21 -43.44
N LEU A 573 54.22 29.51 -43.19
CA LEU A 573 52.94 30.19 -43.36
C LEU A 573 52.46 30.07 -44.81
N LYS A 574 53.30 30.41 -45.80
CA LYS A 574 52.96 30.31 -47.22
C LYS A 574 52.59 28.89 -47.63
N PHE A 575 53.36 27.90 -47.18
CA PHE A 575 53.09 26.50 -47.45
C PHE A 575 51.78 26.02 -46.82
N ALA A 576 51.55 26.33 -45.55
CA ALA A 576 50.38 25.90 -44.82
C ALA A 576 49.10 26.54 -45.36
N LEU A 577 49.15 27.83 -45.73
CA LEU A 577 48.03 28.53 -46.37
C LEU A 577 47.66 27.90 -47.71
N ALA A 578 48.64 27.68 -48.59
CA ALA A 578 48.41 27.04 -49.88
C ALA A 578 47.89 25.60 -49.70
N SER A 579 48.49 24.83 -48.80
CA SER A 579 48.14 23.43 -48.57
C SER A 579 46.78 23.26 -47.89
N ALA A 580 46.36 24.18 -47.02
CA ALA A 580 45.07 24.10 -46.34
C ALA A 580 43.90 24.61 -47.17
N THR A 581 44.15 25.53 -48.12
CA THR A 581 43.09 26.18 -48.91
C THR A 581 42.99 25.69 -50.35
N GLY A 582 44.01 24.94 -50.81
CA GLY A 582 44.21 24.65 -52.24
C GLY A 582 44.94 25.77 -52.98
N GLY A 583 45.17 26.92 -52.33
CA GLY A 583 45.75 28.13 -52.90
C GLY A 583 44.69 29.19 -53.19
N VAL A 584 45.13 30.43 -53.32
CA VAL A 584 44.27 31.58 -53.66
C VAL A 584 44.88 32.27 -54.88
N TYR A 585 44.09 32.36 -55.94
CA TYR A 585 44.39 33.14 -57.14
C TYR A 585 43.88 34.57 -56.96
N GLU A 586 44.73 35.53 -57.30
CA GLU A 586 44.36 36.95 -57.31
C GLU A 586 44.06 37.40 -58.74
N GLN A 587 42.76 37.47 -59.06
CA GLN A 587 42.28 37.98 -60.34
C GLN A 587 42.63 39.47 -60.43
N SER A 588 43.57 39.79 -61.30
CA SER A 588 43.96 41.17 -61.57
C SER A 588 42.86 41.88 -62.37
N GLY A 589 42.49 43.09 -61.95
CA GLY A 589 41.39 43.84 -62.58
C GLY A 589 40.84 44.96 -61.70
N SER A 590 40.09 45.88 -62.33
CA SER A 590 39.28 46.89 -61.65
C SER A 590 37.82 46.47 -61.73
N PHE A 591 37.31 45.86 -60.67
CA PHE A 591 35.90 45.45 -60.59
C PHE A 591 35.08 46.54 -59.92
N ASN A 592 33.81 46.67 -60.29
CA ASN A 592 32.88 47.58 -59.59
C ASN A 592 31.96 46.77 -58.69
N ASN A 593 31.63 47.33 -57.53
CA ASN A 593 30.50 46.87 -56.74
C ASN A 593 29.20 47.58 -57.17
N TYR A 594 28.05 47.07 -56.71
CA TYR A 594 26.74 47.64 -57.04
C TYR A 594 26.55 49.12 -56.63
N ALA A 595 27.39 49.64 -55.74
CA ALA A 595 27.37 51.01 -55.26
C ALA A 595 28.40 51.92 -55.97
N GLY A 596 29.03 51.43 -57.06
CA GLY A 596 30.03 52.18 -57.84
C GLY A 596 31.43 52.24 -57.22
N GLY A 597 31.67 51.53 -56.12
CA GLY A 597 32.98 51.41 -55.49
C GLY A 597 33.92 50.51 -56.30
N LYS A 598 35.15 50.98 -56.55
CA LYS A 598 36.19 50.21 -57.24
C LYS A 598 36.83 49.19 -56.30
N ILE A 599 36.89 47.94 -56.73
CA ILE A 599 37.58 46.85 -56.07
C ILE A 599 38.85 46.56 -56.86
N LYS A 600 40.01 46.79 -56.24
CA LYS A 600 41.32 46.45 -56.80
C LYS A 600 41.63 44.98 -56.48
N GLY A 601 41.63 44.14 -57.52
CA GLY A 601 41.91 42.71 -57.38
C GLY A 601 40.76 41.92 -56.76
N TRP A 602 40.65 40.64 -57.12
CA TRP A 602 39.62 39.76 -56.59
C TRP A 602 40.19 38.37 -56.28
N LYS A 603 39.99 37.89 -55.05
CA LYS A 603 40.55 36.62 -54.59
C LYS A 603 39.63 35.46 -54.88
N VAL A 604 40.18 34.38 -55.41
CA VAL A 604 39.47 33.19 -55.88
C VAL A 604 40.16 31.94 -55.35
N ALA A 605 39.42 30.98 -54.80
CA ALA A 605 40.01 29.72 -54.35
C ALA A 605 40.46 28.86 -55.54
N LEU A 606 41.69 28.36 -55.50
CA LEU A 606 42.24 27.47 -56.51
C LEU A 606 41.78 26.03 -56.29
N PRO A 607 41.71 25.21 -57.36
CA PRO A 607 41.70 23.76 -57.22
C PRO A 607 42.97 23.29 -56.51
N TYR A 608 42.85 22.28 -55.64
CA TYR A 608 43.98 21.69 -54.94
C TYR A 608 45.04 21.17 -55.93
N GLY A 609 46.30 21.57 -55.72
CA GLY A 609 47.43 21.14 -56.54
C GLY A 609 47.62 21.94 -57.85
N MET A 610 46.75 22.91 -58.13
CA MET A 610 46.83 23.72 -59.35
C MET A 610 47.72 24.95 -59.15
N THR A 611 48.57 25.26 -60.15
CA THR A 611 49.33 26.51 -60.20
C THR A 611 48.51 27.64 -60.83
N ASP A 612 48.83 28.89 -60.52
CA ASP A 612 48.19 30.07 -61.12
C ASP A 612 48.20 30.00 -62.66
N SER A 613 49.34 29.65 -63.25
CA SER A 613 49.49 29.51 -64.72
C SER A 613 48.55 28.45 -65.31
N SER A 614 48.40 27.32 -64.64
CA SER A 614 47.51 26.23 -65.08
C SER A 614 46.04 26.62 -64.92
N PHE A 615 45.73 27.39 -63.88
CA PHE A 615 44.39 27.91 -63.63
C PHE A 615 44.00 28.93 -64.70
N GLU A 616 44.87 29.91 -64.99
CA GLU A 616 44.66 30.93 -66.03
C GLU A 616 44.44 30.32 -67.40
N ALA A 617 45.26 29.36 -67.83
CA ALA A 617 45.11 28.68 -69.12
C ALA A 617 43.73 28.00 -69.26
N ARG A 618 43.21 27.42 -68.18
CA ARG A 618 41.90 26.76 -68.18
C ARG A 618 40.74 27.75 -68.08
N LEU A 619 40.91 28.84 -67.33
CA LEU A 619 39.95 29.95 -67.32
C LEU A 619 39.80 30.50 -68.74
N GLN A 620 40.92 30.74 -69.44
CA GLN A 620 40.93 31.23 -70.83
C GLN A 620 40.13 30.31 -71.76
N THR A 621 40.40 29.00 -71.70
CA THR A 621 39.66 28.00 -72.48
C THR A 621 38.16 28.05 -72.16
N GLY A 622 37.81 28.19 -70.89
CA GLY A 622 36.42 28.30 -70.46
C GLY A 622 35.74 29.60 -70.93
N TYR A 623 36.43 30.73 -70.89
CA TYR A 623 35.93 32.02 -71.39
C TYR A 623 35.65 31.94 -72.89
N GLU A 624 36.56 31.39 -73.68
CA GLU A 624 36.37 31.18 -75.12
C GLU A 624 35.15 30.30 -75.41
N SER A 625 34.95 29.25 -74.61
CA SER A 625 33.78 28.36 -74.77
C SER A 625 32.47 29.06 -74.43
N ILE A 626 32.43 29.87 -73.37
CA ILE A 626 31.23 30.65 -73.01
C ILE A 626 30.98 31.71 -74.08
N SER A 627 32.02 32.44 -74.50
CA SER A 627 31.94 33.47 -75.53
C SER A 627 31.31 32.96 -76.83
N LYS A 628 31.77 31.80 -77.33
CA LYS A 628 31.19 31.13 -78.51
C LYS A 628 29.70 30.79 -78.35
N SER A 629 29.24 30.56 -77.12
CA SER A 629 27.88 30.08 -76.84
C SER A 629 26.90 31.21 -76.49
N THR A 630 27.39 32.32 -75.91
CA THR A 630 26.56 33.43 -75.42
C THR A 630 26.64 34.67 -76.29
N GLY A 631 27.66 34.78 -77.16
CA GLY A 631 27.94 35.97 -77.96
C GLY A 631 28.63 37.10 -77.18
N LEU A 632 28.90 36.92 -75.88
CA LEU A 632 29.71 37.86 -75.09
C LEU A 632 31.18 37.75 -75.49
N SER A 633 31.90 38.86 -75.52
CA SER A 633 33.34 38.84 -75.75
C SER A 633 34.09 38.25 -74.55
N VAL A 634 35.28 37.67 -74.80
CA VAL A 634 36.15 37.16 -73.73
C VAL A 634 36.50 38.27 -72.73
N SER A 635 36.76 39.48 -73.20
CA SER A 635 37.06 40.64 -72.35
C SER A 635 35.89 41.01 -71.41
N GLU A 636 34.65 40.93 -71.90
CA GLU A 636 33.47 41.13 -71.04
C GLU A 636 33.36 40.05 -69.96
N LEU A 637 33.70 38.81 -70.28
CA LEU A 637 33.68 37.70 -69.32
C LEU A 637 34.80 37.82 -68.27
N GLU A 638 35.99 38.25 -68.65
CA GLU A 638 37.14 38.49 -67.75
C GLU A 638 36.88 39.65 -66.78
N SER A 639 36.04 40.61 -67.17
CA SER A 639 35.60 41.72 -66.32
C SER A 639 34.66 41.29 -65.18
N LEU A 640 34.15 40.06 -65.23
CA LEU A 640 33.31 39.49 -64.18
C LEU A 640 34.16 38.86 -63.08
N ARG A 641 33.68 38.95 -61.84
CA ARG A 641 34.38 38.40 -60.68
C ARG A 641 34.17 36.90 -60.59
N LEU A 642 35.25 36.14 -60.40
CA LEU A 642 35.16 34.69 -60.26
C LEU A 642 34.79 34.26 -58.84
N ARG A 643 33.96 33.22 -58.70
CA ARG A 643 33.74 32.56 -57.40
C ARG A 643 33.61 31.06 -57.60
N GLN A 644 34.31 30.26 -56.80
CA GLN A 644 34.11 28.82 -56.81
C GLN A 644 32.65 28.51 -56.43
N SER A 645 31.97 27.73 -57.26
CA SER A 645 30.58 27.36 -57.02
C SER A 645 30.49 26.37 -55.86
N SER A 646 29.43 26.48 -55.06
CA SER A 646 29.14 25.53 -53.98
C SER A 646 28.68 24.17 -54.50
N LYS A 647 28.42 24.04 -55.81
CA LYS A 647 28.01 22.80 -56.47
C LYS A 647 29.08 22.34 -57.46
N ARG A 648 29.32 21.03 -57.49
CA ARG A 648 30.12 20.36 -58.53
C ARG A 648 29.26 20.10 -59.77
N SER A 649 29.88 19.87 -60.92
CA SER A 649 29.16 19.40 -62.12
C SER A 649 28.59 17.99 -61.90
N ALA A 650 27.67 17.54 -62.77
CA ALA A 650 27.17 16.16 -62.76
C ALA A 650 28.29 15.11 -62.97
N LYS A 651 29.43 15.53 -63.53
CA LYS A 651 30.64 14.71 -63.70
C LYS A 651 31.64 14.87 -62.55
N GLY A 652 31.28 15.62 -61.50
CA GLY A 652 32.14 15.89 -60.34
C GLY A 652 33.13 17.03 -60.52
N GLU A 653 33.09 17.77 -61.63
CA GLU A 653 34.06 18.83 -61.94
C GLU A 653 33.86 20.06 -61.05
N ILE A 654 34.96 20.75 -60.75
CA ILE A 654 34.92 22.05 -60.07
C ILE A 654 34.34 23.10 -61.02
N GLN A 655 33.44 23.93 -60.50
CA GLN A 655 32.80 25.01 -61.26
C GLN A 655 33.12 26.37 -60.67
N TYR A 656 33.21 27.39 -61.53
CA TYR A 656 33.36 28.78 -61.14
C TYR A 656 32.23 29.62 -61.73
N ASP A 657 31.52 30.33 -60.86
CA ASP A 657 30.51 31.33 -61.22
C ASP A 657 31.22 32.60 -61.68
N LEU A 658 30.68 33.24 -62.72
CA LEU A 658 31.05 34.59 -63.16
C LEU A 658 30.06 35.58 -62.57
N LEU A 659 30.52 36.47 -61.69
CA LEU A 659 29.67 37.35 -60.91
C LEU A 659 29.70 38.78 -61.45
N ASN A 660 28.52 39.34 -61.69
CA ASN A 660 28.36 40.75 -62.03
C ASN A 660 28.57 41.67 -60.81
N GLU A 661 28.42 42.98 -60.99
CA GLU A 661 28.62 44.01 -59.94
C GLU A 661 27.75 43.81 -58.68
N ARG A 662 26.57 43.21 -58.85
CA ARG A 662 25.63 42.86 -57.77
C ARG A 662 25.93 41.51 -57.09
N GLY A 663 26.93 40.78 -57.58
CA GLY A 663 27.30 39.46 -57.05
C GLY A 663 26.41 38.32 -57.56
N ASN A 664 25.61 38.58 -58.62
CA ASN A 664 24.76 37.56 -59.22
C ASN A 664 25.53 36.78 -60.29
N PRO A 665 25.32 35.44 -60.38
CA PRO A 665 25.90 34.64 -61.45
C PRO A 665 25.45 35.10 -62.84
N LEU A 666 26.36 35.01 -63.81
CA LEU A 666 26.11 35.30 -65.22
C LEU A 666 24.96 34.45 -65.73
N THR A 667 23.89 35.11 -66.14
CA THR A 667 22.69 34.48 -66.67
C THR A 667 22.43 35.02 -68.06
N VAL A 668 22.43 34.15 -69.07
CA VAL A 668 22.18 34.49 -70.47
C VAL A 668 21.13 33.51 -70.99
N ASN A 669 20.07 34.01 -71.63
CA ASN A 669 18.95 33.22 -72.15
C ASN A 669 18.32 32.28 -71.11
N GLY A 670 18.18 32.75 -69.86
CA GLY A 670 17.60 31.99 -68.76
C GLY A 670 18.50 30.89 -68.17
N ALA A 671 19.71 30.70 -68.69
CA ALA A 671 20.67 29.71 -68.19
C ALA A 671 21.84 30.39 -67.45
N ILE A 672 22.26 29.80 -66.32
CA ILE A 672 23.45 30.24 -65.57
C ILE A 672 24.69 29.62 -66.20
N TRP A 673 25.61 30.48 -66.64
CA TRP A 673 26.87 30.07 -67.25
C TRP A 673 28.00 30.02 -66.22
N ARG A 674 28.81 28.96 -66.29
CA ARG A 674 29.90 28.67 -65.35
C ARG A 674 31.10 28.12 -66.10
N LEU A 675 32.30 28.48 -65.64
CA LEU A 675 33.53 27.84 -66.09
C LEU A 675 33.66 26.48 -65.41
N ARG A 676 34.00 25.44 -66.18
CA ARG A 676 34.17 24.07 -65.68
C ARG A 676 35.64 23.68 -65.85
N LEU A 677 36.26 23.22 -64.77
CA LEU A 677 37.63 22.73 -64.81
C LEU A 677 37.62 21.20 -64.77
N SER A 678 37.90 20.57 -65.91
CA SER A 678 37.96 19.11 -66.04
C SER A 678 39.31 18.55 -65.61
N GLY A 679 39.37 17.49 -64.80
CA GLY A 679 40.60 16.74 -64.56
C GLY A 679 41.36 16.99 -63.24
N GLU A 680 40.75 17.65 -62.25
CA GLU A 680 41.36 17.77 -60.91
C GLU A 680 40.60 16.92 -59.88
N THR A 681 41.30 15.87 -59.46
CA THR A 681 41.05 14.75 -58.52
C THR A 681 39.69 14.02 -58.53
N LYS A 682 39.77 12.76 -58.98
CA LYS A 682 39.31 11.60 -58.18
C LYS A 682 40.28 11.39 -57.01
#